data_AF-T0K5F2-F1
#
_entry.id   AF-T0K5F2-F1
#
_cell.length_a   1.000
_cell.length_b   1.000
_cell.length_c   1.000
_cell.angle_alpha   90.00
_cell.angle_beta   90.00
_cell.angle_gamma   90.00
#
_symmetry.space_group_name_H-M   'P 1'
#
loop_
_entity.id
_entity.type
_entity.pdbx_description
1 polymer ?
#
loop_
_entity_poly.entity_id
_entity_poly.type
_entity_poly.pdbx_seq_one_letter_code
_entity_poly.pdbx_strand_id
1 'polypeptide(L)'
;MSVVTATDDGVPDRGPAVFAVTTATFVLASVMVAARLFCRRFIVRNVSWDDKTMFLAWLIAFGLSFTICFGTRRGLGRYDSDIARSHWDSLRACEYVFSILYNPALMATKTAVLIFYLRLSKNTQKVLRFASWVTLGIVNLAGTVLTLMNIFQCRPVQAAWEVGQDTSQCIPLLTEFICSAPINIVTDLAILALPIPVLTGMRLPPRQKIILVLTFTLGIFVTVVDVVRIYYLQQAVTSVPTGVSTDPNSRFGGTPNFAWNSSLSFMWSAVEVNVGMSCACIPTLKPLIIKILPAMIIDPDGTRSSTQTEKDILDSPRNRNGSDGLISPTTNPNRGSVSVQQPPAAARASRDFGASLNPTTADTDGNGLTALEFLTTPEMTLEQFEASSAGRLGGMRTRTSMATSRENTIYFGFVNMRRPKSMVKCDSQESFRYCLVVTILFLMWGISYGLLNTLNNVISSVSQMSVAQTLGLTTAYFGGGYFFGPLVVGEWILRRDEHHRRNRKNNRHGAESVGGFKVTFIVGLCFYGVGTIIFWPSAVTKSWGGFLLSNFVVGFGLSVLETGANAFLILCGPPEYGETRLLLAQGVQGIGAVLSGLMAQRVFFTKITNQDGTNDNSTTLLNVQWTYLAITLLCVALGLFFYYMPLPELNDNELQETADRLPVNPHKRSIGGLQLRTWSLIFAVIAQWTYVASQECNNIFFRALLIAILPNQEDAGSAATNADTNPGENSDKPPGLALGVTDYHLVAHSAFAVSRFIVAYLTYLSVRNPRMPKPRTWLSISVGLSLFAALLTVVLRPADPNMLLIPVVLFYFGEGPVWPLIFAIGLRGQGRRTKRAAAFITMGGSGAAFFPYVMYAIINNGATVQLAFVLIVALFVLTAFYPIWLESLKDARAMTNPEHSVITAEERQAHEDEIDMNREVRRRRRTLSTIAAKRKRGSIFSKISPFGRTNGESVTPPAVEHSEEKNSNKSSEASNDTRSQTV
;
A
#
# COMPACT_ATOMS: atom_id res chain seq x y z
N MET A 1 -33.02 45.51 22.67
CA MET A 1 -32.82 45.77 24.12
C MET A 1 -33.97 45.09 24.86
N SER A 2 -33.73 44.56 26.06
CA SER A 2 -34.77 44.10 27.02
C SER A 2 -35.99 43.31 26.49
N VAL A 3 -35.87 41.97 26.47
CA VAL A 3 -36.55 41.16 27.49
C VAL A 3 -35.55 40.11 27.98
N VAL A 4 -35.11 40.24 29.24
CA VAL A 4 -34.36 39.23 29.98
C VAL A 4 -34.96 39.22 31.37
N THR A 5 -35.87 38.27 31.64
CA THR A 5 -36.42 38.03 32.99
C THR A 5 -37.15 36.69 33.03
N ALA A 6 -36.43 35.64 33.41
CA ALA A 6 -36.89 34.58 34.33
C ALA A 6 -35.68 33.71 34.66
N THR A 7 -35.45 33.42 35.93
CA THR A 7 -34.52 32.38 36.36
C THR A 7 -35.22 31.03 36.22
N ASP A 8 -34.70 30.16 35.36
CA ASP A 8 -34.75 28.72 35.61
C ASP A 8 -33.52 28.35 36.45
N ASP A 9 -33.65 27.28 37.25
CA ASP A 9 -32.55 26.79 38.09
C ASP A 9 -31.36 26.29 37.26
N GLY A 10 -30.24 25.98 37.93
CA GLY A 10 -28.90 25.71 37.35
C GLY A 10 -28.74 24.47 36.47
N VAL A 11 -29.67 24.22 35.55
CA VAL A 11 -29.66 23.18 34.53
C VAL A 11 -28.61 23.50 33.45
N PRO A 12 -27.67 22.58 33.18
CA PRO A 12 -26.73 22.73 32.07
C PRO A 12 -27.43 22.80 30.68
N ASP A 13 -27.10 23.83 29.88
CA ASP A 13 -27.56 23.98 28.48
C ASP A 13 -26.36 24.18 27.54
N ARG A 14 -26.21 23.30 26.55
CA ARG A 14 -25.19 23.33 25.47
C ARG A 14 -25.66 24.06 24.21
N GLY A 15 -26.97 24.28 24.06
CA GLY A 15 -27.59 24.88 22.87
C GLY A 15 -26.95 26.20 22.40
N PRO A 16 -26.63 27.16 23.29
CA PRO A 16 -25.96 28.41 22.92
C PRO A 16 -24.57 28.20 22.30
N ALA A 17 -23.77 27.27 22.83
CA ALA A 17 -22.44 26.95 22.31
C ALA A 17 -22.53 26.27 20.93
N VAL A 18 -23.43 25.29 20.79
CA VAL A 18 -23.69 24.59 19.52
C VAL A 18 -24.14 25.57 18.43
N PHE A 19 -25.06 26.50 18.76
CA PHE A 19 -25.51 27.54 17.85
C PHE A 19 -24.36 28.47 17.41
N ALA A 20 -23.54 28.93 18.35
CA ALA A 20 -22.43 29.84 18.08
C ALA A 20 -21.36 29.22 17.17
N VAL A 21 -20.89 28.00 17.50
CA VAL A 21 -19.85 27.29 16.73
C VAL A 21 -20.34 26.91 15.33
N THR A 22 -21.57 26.41 15.22
CA THR A 22 -22.18 26.06 13.92
C THR A 22 -22.30 27.29 13.02
N THR A 23 -22.80 28.41 13.56
CA THR A 23 -22.96 29.66 12.81
C THR A 23 -21.61 30.24 12.39
N ALA A 24 -20.62 30.31 13.30
CA ALA A 24 -19.31 30.88 13.00
C ALA A 24 -18.55 30.09 11.92
N THR A 25 -18.58 28.75 11.98
CA THR A 25 -17.93 27.91 10.97
C THR A 25 -18.64 27.95 9.62
N PHE A 26 -19.98 28.00 9.59
CA PHE A 26 -20.72 28.15 8.34
C PHE A 26 -20.48 29.51 7.66
N VAL A 27 -20.37 30.60 8.43
CA VAL A 27 -20.00 31.93 7.89
C VAL A 27 -18.61 31.91 7.28
N LEU A 28 -17.61 31.33 7.97
CA LEU A 28 -16.24 31.17 7.44
C LEU A 28 -16.22 30.37 6.13
N ALA A 29 -16.92 29.23 6.09
CA ALA A 29 -17.03 28.40 4.89
C ALA A 29 -17.71 29.15 3.73
N SER A 30 -18.78 29.90 4.02
CA SER A 30 -19.51 30.70 3.04
C SER A 30 -18.62 31.79 2.41
N VAL A 31 -17.81 32.49 3.22
CA VAL A 31 -16.83 33.48 2.72
C VAL A 31 -15.79 32.81 1.82
N MET A 32 -15.27 31.63 2.20
CA MET A 32 -14.25 30.90 1.43
C MET A 32 -14.80 30.36 0.09
N VAL A 33 -16.03 29.84 0.07
CA VAL A 33 -16.73 29.38 -1.14
C VAL A 33 -17.07 30.57 -2.04
N ALA A 34 -17.57 31.68 -1.50
CA ALA A 34 -17.83 32.89 -2.27
C ALA A 34 -16.55 33.46 -2.91
N ALA A 35 -15.44 33.51 -2.16
CA ALA A 35 -14.14 33.95 -2.69
C ALA A 35 -13.61 33.03 -3.80
N ARG A 36 -13.82 31.70 -3.69
CA ARG A 36 -13.50 30.74 -4.75
C ARG A 36 -14.32 31.02 -6.01
N LEU A 37 -15.64 31.13 -5.88
CA LEU A 37 -16.55 31.35 -7.00
C LEU A 37 -16.27 32.69 -7.68
N PHE A 38 -15.98 33.75 -6.92
CA PHE A 38 -15.55 35.04 -7.46
C PHE A 38 -14.23 34.93 -8.24
N CYS A 39 -13.20 34.29 -7.66
CA CYS A 39 -11.93 34.03 -8.32
C CYS A 39 -12.12 33.28 -9.65
N ARG A 40 -12.90 32.20 -9.65
CA ARG A 40 -13.21 31.40 -10.84
C ARG A 40 -14.01 32.15 -11.90
N ARG A 41 -15.07 32.86 -11.50
CA ARG A 41 -16.02 33.50 -12.42
C ARG A 41 -15.51 34.79 -13.05
N PHE A 42 -14.72 35.58 -12.31
CA PHE A 42 -14.29 36.92 -12.72
C PHE A 42 -12.78 37.06 -12.96
N ILE A 43 -11.92 36.43 -12.15
CA ILE A 43 -10.45 36.54 -12.30
C ILE A 43 -9.95 35.54 -13.35
N VAL A 44 -10.27 34.24 -13.17
CA VAL A 44 -9.82 33.15 -14.07
C VAL A 44 -10.80 32.95 -15.24
N ARG A 45 -12.03 33.50 -15.15
CA ARG A 45 -13.11 33.43 -16.17
C ARG A 45 -13.46 32.01 -16.64
N ASN A 46 -13.14 30.98 -15.85
CA ASN A 46 -13.35 29.58 -16.18
C ASN A 46 -13.92 28.85 -14.95
N VAL A 47 -15.16 28.37 -15.07
CA VAL A 47 -15.90 27.69 -14.01
C VAL A 47 -15.94 26.20 -14.29
N SER A 48 -15.38 25.42 -13.37
CA SER A 48 -15.14 23.98 -13.53
C SER A 48 -16.11 23.12 -12.73
N TRP A 49 -16.16 21.82 -13.05
CA TRP A 49 -17.07 20.87 -12.40
C TRP A 49 -16.86 20.79 -10.87
N ASP A 50 -15.63 20.91 -10.38
CA ASP A 50 -15.34 20.97 -8.95
C ASP A 50 -15.96 22.20 -8.26
N ASP A 51 -16.05 23.34 -8.96
CA ASP A 51 -16.67 24.55 -8.40
C ASP A 51 -18.20 24.41 -8.35
N LYS A 52 -18.80 23.72 -9.33
CA LYS A 52 -20.23 23.37 -9.32
C LYS A 52 -20.57 22.41 -8.17
N THR A 53 -19.77 21.36 -7.96
CA THR A 53 -19.96 20.42 -6.85
C THR A 53 -19.68 21.06 -5.48
N MET A 54 -18.76 22.03 -5.41
CA MET A 54 -18.52 22.80 -4.18
C MET A 54 -19.71 23.72 -3.83
N PHE A 55 -20.35 24.35 -4.82
CA PHE A 55 -21.57 25.11 -4.60
C PHE A 55 -22.75 24.22 -4.15
N LEU A 56 -22.87 23.02 -4.71
CA LEU A 56 -23.84 22.02 -4.26
C LEU A 56 -23.57 21.57 -2.81
N ALA A 57 -22.31 21.31 -2.45
CA ALA A 57 -21.92 20.97 -1.08
C ALA A 57 -22.31 22.08 -0.09
N TRP A 58 -22.03 23.34 -0.44
CA TRP A 58 -22.41 24.51 0.37
C TRP A 58 -23.93 24.65 0.55
N LEU A 59 -24.73 24.38 -0.49
CA LEU A 59 -26.20 24.41 -0.41
C LEU A 59 -26.75 23.35 0.56
N ILE A 60 -26.18 22.14 0.56
CA ILE A 60 -26.56 21.06 1.49
C ILE A 60 -26.09 21.40 2.92
N ALA A 61 -24.87 21.93 3.06
CA ALA A 61 -24.30 22.35 4.34
C ALA A 61 -25.07 23.53 4.98
N PHE A 62 -25.68 24.41 4.19
CA PHE A 62 -26.61 25.43 4.67
C PHE A 62 -27.85 24.78 5.32
N GLY A 63 -28.46 23.80 4.65
CA GLY A 63 -29.59 23.05 5.21
C GLY A 63 -29.25 22.35 6.53
N LEU A 64 -28.11 21.66 6.57
CA LEU A 64 -27.57 21.00 7.78
C LEU A 64 -27.31 22.00 8.92
N SER A 65 -26.69 23.15 8.62
CA SER A 65 -26.40 24.18 9.63
C SER A 65 -27.70 24.83 10.14
N PHE A 66 -28.70 25.00 9.27
CA PHE A 66 -30.02 25.52 9.62
C PHE A 66 -30.78 24.57 10.54
N THR A 67 -30.82 23.26 10.27
CA THR A 67 -31.53 22.29 11.12
C THR A 67 -30.91 22.21 12.53
N ILE A 68 -29.60 22.30 12.66
CA ILE A 68 -28.92 22.37 13.97
C ILE A 68 -29.33 23.65 14.71
N CYS A 69 -29.22 24.81 14.06
CA CYS A 69 -29.52 26.12 14.67
C CYS A 69 -31.02 26.37 14.93
N PHE A 70 -31.92 25.60 14.31
CA PHE A 70 -33.33 25.53 14.69
C PHE A 70 -33.54 24.54 15.85
N GLY A 71 -32.89 23.38 15.81
CA GLY A 71 -32.94 22.35 16.86
C GLY A 71 -32.52 22.88 18.24
N THR A 72 -31.49 23.73 18.34
CA THR A 72 -31.07 24.33 19.62
C THR A 72 -32.14 25.25 20.22
N ARG A 73 -33.05 25.81 19.41
CA ARG A 73 -34.23 26.56 19.89
C ARG A 73 -35.42 25.66 20.26
N ARG A 74 -35.32 24.36 20.04
CA ARG A 74 -36.34 23.34 20.36
C ARG A 74 -35.92 22.35 21.44
N GLY A 75 -34.69 22.44 21.96
CA GLY A 75 -34.20 21.61 23.07
C GLY A 75 -32.87 20.89 22.79
N LEU A 76 -32.33 20.93 21.57
CA LEU A 76 -31.03 20.30 21.27
C LEU A 76 -29.92 20.92 22.13
N GLY A 77 -29.29 20.11 22.99
CA GLY A 77 -28.30 20.55 23.97
C GLY A 77 -28.84 20.75 25.38
N ARG A 78 -30.09 20.36 25.70
CA ARG A 78 -30.62 20.22 27.06
C ARG A 78 -30.79 18.75 27.43
N TYR A 79 -30.99 18.44 28.71
CA TYR A 79 -31.41 17.09 29.13
C TYR A 79 -32.85 16.81 28.72
N ASP A 80 -33.17 15.54 28.52
CA ASP A 80 -34.46 15.13 27.94
C ASP A 80 -35.63 15.37 28.90
N SER A 81 -35.39 15.49 30.21
CA SER A 81 -36.38 15.91 31.21
C SER A 81 -36.87 17.34 31.01
N ASP A 82 -36.04 18.20 30.41
CA ASP A 82 -36.18 19.66 30.47
C ASP A 82 -36.71 20.23 29.14
N ILE A 83 -37.19 19.35 28.25
CA ILE A 83 -37.71 19.67 26.92
C ILE A 83 -39.24 19.54 26.92
N ALA A 84 -39.91 20.69 26.78
CA ALA A 84 -41.38 20.75 26.74
C ALA A 84 -41.97 19.81 25.67
N ARG A 85 -43.02 19.06 26.04
CA ARG A 85 -43.64 18.04 25.18
C ARG A 85 -44.00 18.54 23.77
N SER A 86 -44.41 19.81 23.64
CA SER A 86 -44.76 20.48 22.39
C SER A 86 -43.57 20.84 21.47
N HIS A 87 -42.34 20.44 21.79
CA HIS A 87 -41.15 20.67 20.96
C HIS A 87 -40.52 19.39 20.41
N TRP A 88 -40.95 18.21 20.87
CA TRP A 88 -40.34 16.93 20.50
C TRP A 88 -40.46 16.60 19.01
N ASP A 89 -41.65 16.72 18.41
CA ASP A 89 -41.84 16.43 16.98
C ASP A 89 -40.99 17.36 16.10
N SER A 90 -40.92 18.65 16.48
CA SER A 90 -40.07 19.65 15.82
C SER A 90 -38.58 19.37 16.00
N LEU A 91 -38.17 18.85 17.16
CA LEU A 91 -36.80 18.43 17.42
C LEU A 91 -36.47 17.22 16.54
N ARG A 92 -37.21 16.10 16.68
CA ARG A 92 -36.99 14.85 15.91
C ARG A 92 -36.94 15.08 14.41
N ALA A 93 -37.84 15.89 13.85
CA ALA A 93 -37.80 16.24 12.44
C ALA A 93 -36.49 16.92 12.03
N CYS A 94 -35.96 17.84 12.85
CA CYS A 94 -34.67 18.48 12.59
C CYS A 94 -33.47 17.52 12.78
N GLU A 95 -33.53 16.61 13.74
CA GLU A 95 -32.45 15.63 13.95
C GLU A 95 -32.39 14.59 12.80
N TYR A 96 -33.55 14.14 12.30
CA TYR A 96 -33.66 13.24 11.15
C TYR A 96 -33.21 13.90 9.84
N VAL A 97 -33.62 15.15 9.58
CA VAL A 97 -33.15 15.89 8.40
C VAL A 97 -31.64 16.18 8.49
N PHE A 98 -31.10 16.44 9.69
CA PHE A 98 -29.66 16.55 9.90
C PHE A 98 -28.91 15.27 9.47
N SER A 99 -29.37 14.08 9.88
CA SER A 99 -28.66 12.82 9.57
C SER A 99 -28.66 12.51 8.07
N ILE A 100 -29.80 12.76 7.39
CA ILE A 100 -29.92 12.64 5.93
C ILE A 100 -29.01 13.64 5.20
N LEU A 101 -28.90 14.90 5.64
CA LEU A 101 -28.12 15.92 4.93
C LEU A 101 -26.60 15.81 5.16
N TYR A 102 -26.16 15.21 6.28
CA TYR A 102 -24.76 15.10 6.65
C TYR A 102 -23.93 14.31 5.61
N ASN A 103 -24.31 13.06 5.32
CA ASN A 103 -23.56 12.19 4.42
C ASN A 103 -23.42 12.77 2.98
N PRO A 104 -24.48 13.32 2.35
CA PRO A 104 -24.39 14.03 1.08
C PRO A 104 -23.50 15.28 1.10
N ALA A 105 -23.55 16.10 2.15
CA ALA A 105 -22.71 17.31 2.24
C ALA A 105 -21.22 16.95 2.26
N LEU A 106 -20.86 15.92 3.03
CA LEU A 106 -19.50 15.41 3.09
C LEU A 106 -19.06 14.78 1.77
N MET A 107 -19.91 13.92 1.17
CA MET A 107 -19.68 13.27 -0.11
C MET A 107 -19.46 14.29 -1.25
N ALA A 108 -20.26 15.36 -1.30
CA ALA A 108 -20.12 16.44 -2.28
C ALA A 108 -18.82 17.23 -2.08
N THR A 109 -18.44 17.51 -0.84
CA THR A 109 -17.17 18.18 -0.49
C THR A 109 -15.96 17.37 -0.93
N LYS A 110 -15.93 16.07 -0.58
CA LYS A 110 -14.88 15.11 -0.99
C LYS A 110 -14.80 14.97 -2.51
N THR A 111 -15.95 14.91 -3.18
CA THR A 111 -16.07 14.86 -4.65
C THR A 111 -15.46 16.09 -5.33
N ALA A 112 -15.71 17.29 -4.82
CA ALA A 112 -15.13 18.52 -5.35
C ALA A 112 -13.59 18.54 -5.27
N VAL A 113 -13.02 18.04 -4.16
CA VAL A 113 -11.56 17.91 -4.00
C VAL A 113 -10.98 16.90 -4.99
N LEU A 114 -11.62 15.74 -5.15
CA LEU A 114 -11.17 14.68 -6.07
C LEU A 114 -11.26 15.10 -7.54
N ILE A 115 -12.29 15.86 -7.95
CA ILE A 115 -12.37 16.46 -9.29
C ILE A 115 -11.25 17.50 -9.50
N PHE A 116 -10.93 18.30 -8.48
CA PHE A 116 -9.79 19.22 -8.52
C PHE A 116 -8.46 18.48 -8.71
N TYR A 117 -8.22 17.37 -7.99
CA TYR A 117 -7.03 16.52 -8.18
C TYR A 117 -7.01 15.81 -9.54
N LEU A 118 -8.15 15.33 -10.05
CA LEU A 118 -8.23 14.72 -11.38
C LEU A 118 -7.83 15.71 -12.48
N ARG A 119 -8.27 16.97 -12.39
CA ARG A 119 -7.80 18.03 -13.29
C ARG A 119 -6.30 18.30 -13.15
N LEU A 120 -5.78 18.43 -11.92
CA LEU A 120 -4.36 18.64 -11.67
C LEU A 120 -3.51 17.50 -12.27
N SER A 121 -3.97 16.25 -12.13
CA SER A 121 -3.29 15.06 -12.62
C SER A 121 -3.25 14.92 -14.15
N LYS A 122 -4.04 15.71 -14.90
CA LYS A 122 -4.29 15.53 -16.35
C LYS A 122 -3.00 15.41 -17.17
N ASN A 123 -1.99 16.24 -16.84
CA ASN A 123 -0.71 16.30 -17.53
C ASN A 123 0.47 15.72 -16.72
N THR A 124 0.30 15.45 -15.42
CA THR A 124 1.43 15.18 -14.50
C THR A 124 1.75 13.69 -14.32
N GLN A 125 0.81 12.88 -13.82
CA GLN A 125 1.04 11.46 -13.52
C GLN A 125 -0.21 10.62 -13.73
N LYS A 126 -0.05 9.49 -14.43
CA LYS A 126 -1.14 8.53 -14.69
C LYS A 126 -1.58 7.78 -13.42
N VAL A 127 -0.65 7.55 -12.48
CA VAL A 127 -0.93 6.88 -11.19
C VAL A 127 -1.85 7.74 -10.33
N LEU A 128 -1.54 9.02 -10.12
CA LEU A 128 -2.41 9.96 -9.40
C LEU A 128 -3.81 10.01 -10.03
N ARG A 129 -3.88 10.10 -11.37
CA ARG A 129 -5.16 10.14 -12.09
C ARG A 129 -6.01 8.88 -11.85
N PHE A 130 -5.40 7.69 -11.88
CA PHE A 130 -6.11 6.43 -11.65
C PHE A 130 -6.57 6.32 -10.18
N ALA A 131 -5.69 6.61 -9.22
CA ALA A 131 -6.00 6.55 -7.81
C ALA A 131 -7.15 7.51 -7.44
N SER A 132 -7.12 8.77 -7.90
CA SER A 132 -8.21 9.73 -7.69
C SER A 132 -9.54 9.29 -8.30
N TRP A 133 -9.55 8.55 -9.42
CA TRP A 133 -10.79 7.96 -9.96
C TRP A 133 -11.33 6.83 -9.09
N VAL A 134 -10.47 5.98 -8.52
CA VAL A 134 -10.86 4.92 -7.60
C VAL A 134 -11.42 5.51 -6.29
N THR A 135 -10.74 6.48 -5.68
CA THR A 135 -11.24 7.17 -4.48
C THR A 135 -12.55 7.91 -4.74
N LEU A 136 -12.72 8.53 -5.91
CA LEU A 136 -13.98 9.18 -6.31
C LEU A 136 -15.15 8.18 -6.38
N GLY A 137 -14.92 7.00 -6.96
CA GLY A 137 -15.91 5.92 -7.00
C GLY A 137 -16.29 5.42 -5.60
N ILE A 138 -15.29 5.17 -4.74
CA ILE A 138 -15.50 4.71 -3.35
C ILE A 138 -16.32 5.74 -2.55
N VAL A 139 -15.92 7.01 -2.59
CA VAL A 139 -16.60 8.10 -1.86
C VAL A 139 -18.07 8.23 -2.28
N ASN A 140 -18.36 8.22 -3.59
CA ASN A 140 -19.72 8.39 -4.07
C ASN A 140 -20.58 7.14 -3.83
N LEU A 141 -20.02 5.94 -3.99
CA LEU A 141 -20.74 4.69 -3.69
C LEU A 141 -21.08 4.57 -2.21
N ALA A 142 -20.10 4.77 -1.32
CA ALA A 142 -20.32 4.68 0.12
C ALA A 142 -21.26 5.79 0.62
N GLY A 143 -21.06 7.04 0.19
CA GLY A 143 -21.95 8.15 0.53
C GLY A 143 -23.38 7.92 0.06
N THR A 144 -23.58 7.34 -1.13
CA THR A 144 -24.92 6.97 -1.63
C THR A 144 -25.55 5.87 -0.77
N VAL A 145 -24.82 4.80 -0.45
CA VAL A 145 -25.33 3.70 0.39
C VAL A 145 -25.71 4.18 1.79
N LEU A 146 -24.86 4.97 2.44
CA LEU A 146 -25.13 5.56 3.77
C LEU A 146 -26.29 6.56 3.74
N THR A 147 -26.46 7.32 2.65
CA THR A 147 -27.63 8.21 2.50
C THR A 147 -28.92 7.41 2.35
N LEU A 148 -28.89 6.30 1.59
CA LEU A 148 -30.05 5.41 1.44
C LEU A 148 -30.40 4.68 2.73
N MET A 149 -29.40 4.28 3.53
CA MET A 149 -29.63 3.70 4.85
C MET A 149 -30.29 4.70 5.81
N ASN A 150 -29.80 5.94 5.89
CA ASN A 150 -30.44 7.03 6.65
C ASN A 150 -31.91 7.27 6.23
N ILE A 151 -32.19 7.32 4.93
CA ILE A 151 -33.54 7.55 4.39
C ILE A 151 -34.50 6.39 4.71
N PHE A 152 -34.00 5.15 4.72
CA PHE A 152 -34.79 3.95 4.98
C PHE A 152 -34.52 3.33 6.37
N GLN A 153 -34.09 4.15 7.34
CA GLN A 153 -33.67 3.71 8.67
C GLN A 153 -34.77 3.01 9.48
N CYS A 154 -36.05 3.32 9.22
CA CYS A 154 -37.21 2.74 9.88
C CYS A 154 -38.19 2.11 8.88
N ARG A 155 -38.90 1.07 9.33
CA ARG A 155 -40.03 0.44 8.64
C ARG A 155 -41.25 0.47 9.57
N PRO A 156 -42.32 1.23 9.24
CA PRO A 156 -42.43 2.20 8.15
C PRO A 156 -41.50 3.43 8.35
N VAL A 157 -41.24 4.18 7.28
CA VAL A 157 -40.29 5.32 7.30
C VAL A 157 -40.79 6.46 8.19
N GLN A 158 -42.11 6.66 8.28
CA GLN A 158 -42.77 7.67 9.12
C GLN A 158 -42.40 7.55 10.61
N ALA A 159 -42.13 6.32 11.10
CA ALA A 159 -41.72 6.06 12.47
C ALA A 159 -40.33 6.61 12.84
N ALA A 160 -39.63 7.25 11.90
CA ALA A 160 -38.41 8.03 12.13
C ALA A 160 -38.66 9.39 12.82
N TRP A 161 -39.85 9.99 12.66
CA TRP A 161 -40.18 11.32 13.20
C TRP A 161 -41.51 11.39 13.97
N GLU A 162 -42.46 10.47 13.75
CA GLU A 162 -43.75 10.45 14.44
C GLU A 162 -43.70 9.64 15.75
N VAL A 163 -44.11 10.27 16.86
CA VAL A 163 -44.20 9.65 18.19
C VAL A 163 -45.59 9.05 18.40
N GLY A 164 -45.77 7.74 18.14
CA GLY A 164 -47.04 7.07 18.49
C GLY A 164 -47.40 5.73 17.85
N GLN A 165 -46.50 5.01 17.18
CA GLN A 165 -46.76 3.64 16.68
C GLN A 165 -45.99 2.60 17.51
N ASP A 166 -46.59 1.47 17.85
CA ASP A 166 -45.94 0.47 18.72
C ASP A 166 -45.20 -0.65 17.97
N THR A 167 -45.30 -0.70 16.63
CA THR A 167 -44.80 -1.83 15.82
C THR A 167 -43.87 -1.39 14.67
N SER A 168 -42.86 -0.56 14.94
CA SER A 168 -41.85 -0.18 13.94
C SER A 168 -40.49 -0.82 14.21
N GLN A 169 -39.86 -1.38 13.18
CA GLN A 169 -38.44 -1.78 13.25
C GLN A 169 -37.57 -0.62 12.75
N CYS A 170 -36.62 -0.18 13.55
CA CYS A 170 -35.66 0.87 13.20
C CYS A 170 -34.21 0.39 13.39
N ILE A 171 -33.31 0.90 12.57
CA ILE A 171 -31.87 0.84 12.80
C ILE A 171 -31.53 1.98 13.78
N PRO A 172 -30.88 1.72 14.93
CA PRO A 172 -30.46 2.80 15.81
C PRO A 172 -29.48 3.72 15.08
N LEU A 173 -29.78 5.03 15.01
CA LEU A 173 -28.95 6.07 14.38
C LEU A 173 -27.45 5.95 14.70
N LEU A 174 -27.16 5.61 15.96
CA LEU A 174 -25.85 5.33 16.50
C LEU A 174 -25.10 4.23 15.73
N THR A 175 -25.77 3.11 15.45
CA THR A 175 -25.22 1.98 14.66
C THR A 175 -24.78 2.47 13.29
N GLU A 176 -25.60 3.30 12.64
CA GLU A 176 -25.27 3.86 11.33
C GLU A 176 -24.11 4.85 11.36
N PHE A 177 -24.07 5.78 12.33
CA PHE A 177 -22.91 6.68 12.48
C PHE A 177 -21.62 5.91 12.76
N ILE A 178 -21.62 4.91 13.65
CA ILE A 178 -20.45 4.06 13.90
C ILE A 178 -20.04 3.26 12.65
N CYS A 179 -20.99 2.83 11.81
CA CYS A 179 -20.69 2.20 10.52
C CYS A 179 -20.07 3.15 9.48
N SER A 180 -20.50 4.42 9.43
CA SER A 180 -19.94 5.44 8.52
C SER A 180 -18.55 5.94 8.94
N ALA A 181 -18.30 6.01 10.25
CA ALA A 181 -17.10 6.57 10.87
C ALA A 181 -15.76 6.12 10.25
N PRO A 182 -15.44 4.81 10.15
CA PRO A 182 -14.17 4.37 9.58
C PRO A 182 -14.05 4.67 8.07
N ILE A 183 -15.16 4.69 7.35
CA ILE A 183 -15.18 5.01 5.91
C ILE A 183 -14.86 6.50 5.72
N ASN A 184 -15.36 7.38 6.60
CA ASN A 184 -15.06 8.80 6.57
C ASN A 184 -13.59 9.08 6.87
N ILE A 185 -13.06 8.58 7.99
CA ILE A 185 -11.63 8.71 8.36
C ILE A 185 -10.71 8.24 7.23
N VAL A 186 -10.98 7.05 6.67
CA VAL A 186 -10.09 6.47 5.64
C VAL A 186 -10.21 7.21 4.31
N THR A 187 -11.39 7.71 3.93
CA THR A 187 -11.52 8.51 2.71
C THR A 187 -10.84 9.88 2.84
N ASP A 188 -10.86 10.51 4.02
CA ASP A 188 -10.09 11.73 4.29
C ASP A 188 -8.59 11.48 4.23
N LEU A 189 -8.09 10.44 4.90
CA LEU A 189 -6.67 10.07 4.87
C LEU A 189 -6.22 9.66 3.47
N ALA A 190 -7.07 9.03 2.66
CA ALA A 190 -6.78 8.73 1.26
C ALA A 190 -6.72 10.00 0.40
N ILE A 191 -7.67 10.93 0.55
CA ILE A 191 -7.67 12.24 -0.11
C ILE A 191 -6.41 13.02 0.28
N LEU A 192 -6.01 12.98 1.55
CA LEU A 192 -4.79 13.59 2.05
C LEU A 192 -3.51 12.92 1.51
N ALA A 193 -3.48 11.59 1.39
CA ALA A 193 -2.33 10.86 0.88
C ALA A 193 -2.10 11.05 -0.63
N LEU A 194 -3.17 11.14 -1.45
CA LEU A 194 -3.10 11.26 -2.91
C LEU A 194 -2.08 12.29 -3.45
N PRO A 195 -2.06 13.56 -2.99
CA PRO A 195 -1.16 14.56 -3.55
C PRO A 195 0.32 14.43 -3.09
N ILE A 196 0.62 13.82 -1.93
CA ILE A 196 1.99 13.77 -1.37
C ILE A 196 3.01 13.13 -2.35
N PRO A 197 2.71 12.00 -3.02
CA PRO A 197 3.50 11.42 -4.12
C PRO A 197 3.99 12.41 -5.19
N VAL A 198 3.11 13.30 -5.67
CA VAL A 198 3.44 14.27 -6.73
C VAL A 198 4.26 15.43 -6.18
N LEU A 199 3.91 15.90 -4.98
CA LEU A 199 4.51 17.09 -4.37
C LEU A 199 5.92 16.85 -3.83
N THR A 200 6.23 15.62 -3.42
CA THR A 200 7.58 15.21 -3.00
C THR A 200 8.56 15.01 -4.15
N GLY A 201 8.06 14.88 -5.39
CA GLY A 201 8.87 14.83 -6.61
C GLY A 201 9.20 16.18 -7.25
N MET A 202 8.51 17.27 -6.87
CA MET A 202 8.67 18.59 -7.50
C MET A 202 9.43 19.58 -6.61
N ARG A 203 10.40 20.29 -7.20
CA ARG A 203 11.12 21.40 -6.54
C ARG A 203 10.26 22.67 -6.52
N LEU A 204 9.23 22.68 -5.68
CA LEU A 204 8.36 23.85 -5.49
C LEU A 204 9.09 24.97 -4.74
N PRO A 205 8.94 26.25 -5.14
CA PRO A 205 9.51 27.37 -4.41
C PRO A 205 8.87 27.50 -3.01
N PRO A 206 9.59 27.97 -1.98
CA PRO A 206 9.18 27.85 -0.58
C PRO A 206 7.81 28.48 -0.28
N ARG A 207 7.45 29.61 -0.92
CA ARG A 207 6.14 30.25 -0.77
C ARG A 207 4.97 29.36 -1.24
N GLN A 208 5.17 28.52 -2.25
CA GLN A 208 4.15 27.54 -2.68
C GLN A 208 4.11 26.32 -1.76
N LYS A 209 5.24 25.95 -1.14
CA LYS A 209 5.33 24.90 -0.13
C LYS A 209 4.57 25.26 1.17
N ILE A 210 4.53 26.55 1.56
CA ILE A 210 3.78 27.01 2.74
C ILE A 210 2.28 26.82 2.59
N ILE A 211 1.67 27.33 1.50
CA ILE A 211 0.23 27.17 1.22
C ILE A 211 -0.16 25.69 1.25
N LEU A 212 0.69 24.85 0.65
CA LEU A 212 0.53 23.42 0.59
C LEU A 212 0.55 22.75 1.97
N VAL A 213 1.57 23.04 2.79
CA VAL A 213 1.67 22.51 4.16
C VAL A 213 0.46 22.95 5.00
N LEU A 214 0.02 24.20 4.86
CA LEU A 214 -1.17 24.70 5.55
C LEU A 214 -2.44 23.91 5.17
N THR A 215 -2.63 23.56 3.90
CA THR A 215 -3.74 22.68 3.48
C THR A 215 -3.60 21.24 3.97
N PHE A 216 -2.38 20.72 4.15
CA PHE A 216 -2.17 19.41 4.79
C PHE A 216 -2.53 19.45 6.28
N THR A 217 -2.07 20.46 7.02
CA THR A 217 -2.36 20.59 8.46
C THR A 217 -3.86 20.73 8.72
N LEU A 218 -4.59 21.46 7.88
CA LEU A 218 -6.06 21.54 7.96
C LEU A 218 -6.75 20.21 7.63
N GLY A 219 -6.24 19.44 6.65
CA GLY A 219 -6.75 18.08 6.38
C GLY A 219 -6.52 17.11 7.56
N ILE A 220 -5.35 17.17 8.20
CA ILE A 220 -5.07 16.40 9.43
C ILE A 220 -6.05 16.83 10.54
N PHE A 221 -6.29 18.13 10.71
CA PHE A 221 -7.26 18.63 11.70
C PHE A 221 -8.68 18.06 11.49
N VAL A 222 -9.17 17.95 10.25
CA VAL A 222 -10.47 17.31 9.97
C VAL A 222 -10.47 15.84 10.40
N THR A 223 -9.41 15.07 10.11
CA THR A 223 -9.31 13.67 10.58
C THR A 223 -9.24 13.51 12.10
N VAL A 224 -8.77 14.54 12.83
CA VAL A 224 -8.82 14.58 14.30
C VAL A 224 -10.22 14.88 14.80
N VAL A 225 -10.95 15.80 14.15
CA VAL A 225 -12.37 16.09 14.47
C VAL A 225 -13.24 14.85 14.29
N ASP A 226 -12.99 14.03 13.26
CA ASP A 226 -13.65 12.73 13.07
C ASP A 226 -13.50 11.81 14.28
N VAL A 227 -12.26 11.60 14.74
CA VAL A 227 -11.95 10.72 15.89
C VAL A 227 -12.58 11.26 17.18
N VAL A 228 -12.52 12.58 17.41
CA VAL A 228 -13.14 13.24 18.56
C VAL A 228 -14.66 13.11 18.56
N ARG A 229 -15.30 13.24 17.39
CA ARG A 229 -16.74 13.01 17.23
C ARG A 229 -17.12 11.57 17.60
N ILE A 230 -16.39 10.58 17.09
CA ILE A 230 -16.67 9.16 17.36
C ILE A 230 -16.55 8.88 18.85
N TYR A 231 -15.55 9.44 19.54
CA TYR A 231 -15.41 9.30 21.00
C TYR A 231 -16.64 9.81 21.75
N TYR A 232 -17.12 11.03 21.46
CA TYR A 232 -18.33 11.56 22.11
C TYR A 232 -19.61 10.78 21.73
N LEU A 233 -19.71 10.34 20.48
CA LEU A 233 -20.82 9.50 20.02
C LEU A 233 -20.83 8.13 20.74
N GLN A 234 -19.64 7.56 20.98
CA GLN A 234 -19.46 6.31 21.74
C GLN A 234 -19.73 6.47 23.24
N GLN A 235 -19.54 7.66 23.81
CA GLN A 235 -19.89 7.93 25.20
C GLN A 235 -21.41 7.90 25.46
N ALA A 236 -22.24 7.97 24.42
CA ALA A 236 -23.70 7.87 24.50
C ALA A 236 -24.25 6.43 24.33
N VAL A 237 -23.39 5.40 24.29
CA VAL A 237 -23.72 4.03 23.83
C VAL A 237 -24.05 3.05 24.94
N THR A 238 -23.57 3.29 26.16
CA THR A 238 -23.36 2.30 27.25
C THR A 238 -24.64 1.71 27.86
N SER A 239 -25.76 1.74 27.15
CA SER A 239 -27.08 1.23 27.56
C SER A 239 -27.94 0.65 26.43
N VAL A 240 -27.47 0.57 25.17
CA VAL A 240 -28.29 0.07 24.02
C VAL A 240 -27.64 -1.09 23.27
N PRO A 241 -28.37 -2.20 23.03
CA PRO A 241 -27.90 -3.29 22.16
C PRO A 241 -27.68 -2.85 20.71
N THR A 242 -26.49 -3.13 20.16
CA THR A 242 -26.21 -2.97 18.72
C THR A 242 -26.83 -4.11 17.91
N GLY A 243 -27.83 -3.75 17.10
CA GLY A 243 -28.58 -4.66 16.23
C GLY A 243 -29.87 -4.02 15.71
N VAL A 244 -30.64 -4.77 14.91
CA VAL A 244 -32.03 -4.42 14.59
C VAL A 244 -32.89 -4.85 15.79
N SER A 245 -33.48 -3.91 16.50
CA SER A 245 -34.27 -4.15 17.71
C SER A 245 -35.72 -3.72 17.53
N THR A 246 -36.63 -4.51 18.13
CA THR A 246 -38.06 -4.20 18.25
C THR A 246 -38.39 -3.35 19.49
N ASP A 247 -37.39 -3.03 20.31
CA ASP A 247 -37.56 -2.17 21.48
C ASP A 247 -37.98 -0.76 21.05
N PRO A 248 -39.00 -0.13 21.68
CA PRO A 248 -39.39 1.25 21.39
C PRO A 248 -38.22 2.26 21.57
N ASN A 249 -37.25 1.92 22.41
CA ASN A 249 -36.05 2.71 22.70
C ASN A 249 -34.99 2.66 21.59
N SER A 250 -35.16 1.82 20.56
CA SER A 250 -34.29 1.76 19.36
C SER A 250 -34.45 2.98 18.44
N ARG A 251 -35.53 3.74 18.63
CA ARG A 251 -35.87 4.95 17.88
C ARG A 251 -34.83 6.05 18.05
N PHE A 252 -34.92 7.04 17.16
CA PHE A 252 -34.14 8.28 17.24
C PHE A 252 -34.31 8.91 18.63
N GLY A 253 -33.24 8.87 19.43
CA GLY A 253 -33.20 9.33 20.82
C GLY A 253 -34.12 8.62 21.80
N GLY A 254 -34.31 7.30 21.68
CA GLY A 254 -34.87 6.46 22.75
C GLY A 254 -33.90 6.19 23.93
N THR A 255 -32.68 6.72 23.89
CA THR A 255 -31.75 6.75 25.03
C THR A 255 -32.02 7.93 25.95
N PRO A 256 -31.82 7.79 27.28
CA PRO A 256 -31.94 8.91 28.20
C PRO A 256 -30.84 9.94 27.94
N ASN A 257 -31.23 11.23 27.91
CA ASN A 257 -30.36 12.38 27.66
C ASN A 257 -29.71 12.36 26.27
N PHE A 258 -30.47 11.90 25.27
CA PHE A 258 -30.02 11.91 23.88
C PHE A 258 -29.81 13.34 23.35
N ALA A 259 -30.73 14.28 23.61
CA ALA A 259 -30.63 15.64 23.08
C ALA A 259 -29.40 16.38 23.63
N TRP A 260 -29.01 16.07 24.88
CA TRP A 260 -27.81 16.59 25.54
C TRP A 260 -26.51 16.06 24.92
N ASN A 261 -26.47 14.76 24.60
CA ASN A 261 -25.25 14.09 24.12
C ASN A 261 -25.06 14.28 22.61
N SER A 262 -26.13 14.16 21.82
CA SER A 262 -26.10 14.31 20.36
C SER A 262 -25.75 15.73 19.92
N SER A 263 -26.04 16.76 20.73
CA SER A 263 -25.74 18.17 20.39
C SER A 263 -24.27 18.42 20.10
N LEU A 264 -23.35 17.75 20.83
CA LEU A 264 -21.91 17.85 20.57
C LEU A 264 -21.50 17.14 19.27
N SER A 265 -22.09 15.97 18.98
CA SER A 265 -21.83 15.23 17.74
C SER A 265 -22.29 16.02 16.51
N PHE A 266 -23.47 16.64 16.58
CA PHE A 266 -24.02 17.45 15.49
C PHE A 266 -23.19 18.73 15.29
N MET A 267 -22.76 19.39 16.36
CA MET A 267 -21.82 20.51 16.31
C MET A 267 -20.50 20.12 15.62
N TRP A 268 -19.85 19.04 16.04
CA TRP A 268 -18.60 18.58 15.42
C TRP A 268 -18.78 18.16 13.96
N SER A 269 -19.92 17.58 13.59
CA SER A 269 -20.23 17.22 12.19
C SER A 269 -20.45 18.46 11.30
N ALA A 270 -21.00 19.56 11.85
CA ALA A 270 -21.04 20.83 11.14
C ALA A 270 -19.64 21.46 10.99
N VAL A 271 -18.80 21.39 12.03
CA VAL A 271 -17.39 21.84 11.99
C VAL A 271 -16.61 21.07 10.91
N GLU A 272 -16.70 19.74 10.89
CA GLU A 272 -16.11 18.84 9.88
C GLU A 272 -16.44 19.29 8.45
N VAL A 273 -17.73 19.39 8.11
CA VAL A 273 -18.19 19.79 6.76
C VAL A 273 -17.75 21.21 6.40
N ASN A 274 -17.94 22.18 7.32
CA ASN A 274 -17.60 23.59 7.07
C ASN A 274 -16.08 23.83 6.94
N VAL A 275 -15.27 23.18 7.78
CA VAL A 275 -13.80 23.27 7.70
C VAL A 275 -13.28 22.50 6.49
N GLY A 276 -13.87 21.35 6.14
CA GLY A 276 -13.57 20.60 4.92
C GLY A 276 -13.77 21.44 3.65
N MET A 277 -14.94 22.07 3.49
CA MET A 277 -15.21 23.02 2.39
C MET A 277 -14.22 24.19 2.37
N SER A 278 -13.92 24.77 3.55
CA SER A 278 -12.97 25.88 3.68
C SER A 278 -11.57 25.49 3.22
N CYS A 279 -11.05 24.34 3.68
CA CYS A 279 -9.76 23.79 3.28
C CYS A 279 -9.70 23.49 1.78
N ALA A 280 -10.75 22.89 1.22
CA ALA A 280 -10.88 22.60 -0.19
C ALA A 280 -10.85 23.85 -1.10
N CYS A 281 -11.19 25.03 -0.57
CA CYS A 281 -11.13 26.30 -1.30
C CYS A 281 -9.72 26.91 -1.36
N ILE A 282 -8.89 26.75 -0.32
CA ILE A 282 -7.57 27.41 -0.20
C ILE A 282 -6.68 27.25 -1.45
N PRO A 283 -6.47 26.04 -2.04
CA PRO A 283 -5.62 25.88 -3.23
C PRO A 283 -6.05 26.72 -4.44
N THR A 284 -7.33 27.09 -4.52
CA THR A 284 -7.92 27.83 -5.65
C THR A 284 -7.90 29.35 -5.46
N LEU A 285 -7.60 29.84 -4.26
CA LEU A 285 -7.53 31.28 -3.95
C LEU A 285 -6.16 31.91 -4.30
N LYS A 286 -5.16 31.12 -4.69
CA LYS A 286 -3.81 31.60 -5.09
C LYS A 286 -3.83 32.81 -6.05
N PRO A 287 -4.64 32.86 -7.13
CA PRO A 287 -4.66 34.02 -8.04
C PRO A 287 -5.24 35.28 -7.40
N LEU A 288 -6.16 35.13 -6.44
CA LEU A 288 -6.80 36.22 -5.71
C LEU A 288 -5.85 36.81 -4.66
N ILE A 289 -5.11 35.97 -3.94
CA ILE A 289 -4.07 36.41 -2.99
C ILE A 289 -3.00 37.27 -3.71
N ILE A 290 -2.51 36.80 -4.86
CA ILE A 290 -1.52 37.53 -5.69
C ILE A 290 -2.04 38.91 -6.13
N LYS A 291 -3.35 39.04 -6.39
CA LYS A 291 -3.96 40.30 -6.86
C LYS A 291 -4.30 41.29 -5.75
N ILE A 292 -4.57 40.82 -4.52
CA ILE A 292 -4.96 41.68 -3.38
C ILE A 292 -3.76 42.09 -2.52
N LEU A 293 -2.74 41.23 -2.38
CA LEU A 293 -1.57 41.46 -1.54
C LEU A 293 -0.23 41.33 -2.30
N PRO A 294 0.02 42.15 -3.35
CA PRO A 294 1.31 42.16 -4.06
C PRO A 294 2.48 42.52 -3.13
N ALA A 295 2.24 43.34 -2.09
CA ALA A 295 3.23 43.69 -1.08
C ALA A 295 3.75 42.49 -0.25
N MET A 296 3.02 41.37 -0.21
CA MET A 296 3.47 40.14 0.47
C MET A 296 4.47 39.31 -0.37
N ILE A 297 4.86 39.80 -1.55
CA ILE A 297 5.69 39.07 -2.53
C ILE A 297 7.02 39.79 -2.84
N ILE A 298 7.12 41.10 -2.56
CA ILE A 298 8.34 41.89 -2.75
C ILE A 298 9.29 41.63 -1.57
N ASP A 299 10.43 40.98 -1.82
CA ASP A 299 11.54 40.95 -0.86
C ASP A 299 12.24 42.31 -0.83
N PRO A 300 12.35 42.99 0.34
CA PRO A 300 13.12 44.24 0.44
C PRO A 300 14.60 44.07 0.09
N ASP A 301 15.15 42.88 0.32
CA ASP A 301 16.57 42.56 0.14
C ASP A 301 16.95 42.17 -1.30
N GLY A 302 15.96 41.93 -2.18
CA GLY A 302 16.20 41.49 -3.57
C GLY A 302 17.04 42.48 -4.40
N THR A 303 17.07 43.76 -4.01
CA THR A 303 17.73 44.86 -4.73
C THR A 303 19.13 45.20 -4.22
N ARG A 304 19.67 44.49 -3.21
CA ARG A 304 20.98 44.80 -2.60
C ARG A 304 22.17 43.99 -3.09
N SER A 305 21.95 42.91 -3.83
CA SER A 305 23.01 41.96 -4.21
C SER A 305 23.82 42.32 -5.47
N SER A 306 23.56 43.45 -6.14
CA SER A 306 24.15 43.80 -7.44
C SER A 306 25.31 44.82 -7.38
N THR A 307 25.75 45.23 -6.19
CA THR A 307 26.64 46.41 -6.04
C THR A 307 27.86 46.20 -5.13
N GLN A 308 28.19 44.95 -4.78
CA GLN A 308 29.35 44.61 -3.93
C GLN A 308 30.44 43.77 -4.61
N THR A 309 30.23 43.24 -5.81
CA THR A 309 31.21 42.36 -6.49
C THR A 309 32.36 43.12 -7.18
N GLU A 310 32.31 44.45 -7.26
CA GLU A 310 33.29 45.27 -8.00
C GLU A 310 34.43 45.84 -7.12
N LYS A 311 34.38 45.66 -5.79
CA LYS A 311 35.40 46.19 -4.87
C LYS A 311 36.48 45.21 -4.43
N ASP A 312 36.20 43.91 -4.39
CA ASP A 312 37.10 42.91 -3.79
C ASP A 312 38.11 42.29 -4.79
N ILE A 313 38.39 42.98 -5.90
CA ILE A 313 39.33 42.53 -6.95
C ILE A 313 40.64 43.36 -6.95
N LEU A 314 40.72 44.44 -6.16
CA LEU A 314 41.78 45.45 -6.28
C LEU A 314 42.80 45.47 -5.12
N ASP A 315 43.08 44.35 -4.46
CA ASP A 315 44.11 44.32 -3.41
C ASP A 315 45.01 43.07 -3.40
N SER A 316 46.33 43.31 -3.48
CA SER A 316 47.46 42.39 -3.24
C SER A 316 47.64 41.13 -4.13
N PRO A 317 48.88 40.64 -4.33
CA PRO A 317 50.00 41.42 -4.86
C PRO A 317 50.68 40.72 -6.07
N ARG A 318 51.27 41.52 -6.98
CA ARG A 318 51.82 41.05 -8.27
C ARG A 318 53.33 40.82 -8.20
N ASN A 319 53.76 39.56 -8.12
CA ASN A 319 55.19 39.19 -8.22
C ASN A 319 55.74 39.48 -9.64
N ARG A 320 56.96 40.02 -9.76
CA ARG A 320 57.47 40.62 -11.00
C ARG A 320 59.00 40.57 -11.10
N ASN A 321 59.53 39.77 -12.02
CA ASN A 321 60.92 39.85 -12.49
C ASN A 321 61.01 40.67 -13.79
N GLY A 322 62.12 41.37 -14.03
CA GLY A 322 62.47 41.95 -15.34
C GLY A 322 62.78 43.46 -15.34
N SER A 323 64.06 43.77 -15.13
CA SER A 323 64.88 44.85 -15.75
C SER A 323 64.27 46.24 -16.05
N ASP A 324 64.86 47.25 -15.38
CA ASP A 324 65.40 48.51 -15.93
C ASP A 324 64.51 49.57 -16.60
N GLY A 325 64.98 50.84 -16.60
CA GLY A 325 64.62 51.81 -17.64
C GLY A 325 63.90 53.13 -17.27
N LEU A 326 64.32 53.81 -16.18
CA LEU A 326 64.53 55.28 -16.05
C LEU A 326 63.69 56.32 -16.86
N ILE A 327 63.40 57.47 -16.21
CA ILE A 327 62.98 58.81 -16.73
C ILE A 327 61.48 59.18 -16.63
N SER A 328 61.25 60.32 -15.97
CA SER A 328 60.10 61.25 -15.95
C SER A 328 60.72 62.67 -16.12
N PRO A 329 60.02 63.81 -16.38
CA PRO A 329 58.67 64.25 -15.93
C PRO A 329 57.77 64.76 -17.11
N THR A 330 56.93 65.82 -17.15
CA THR A 330 56.69 67.05 -16.33
C THR A 330 55.31 67.72 -16.61
N THR A 331 54.82 68.53 -15.65
CA THR A 331 54.00 69.80 -15.73
C THR A 331 53.11 70.07 -16.98
N ASN A 332 51.78 70.30 -16.92
CA ASN A 332 50.93 71.19 -16.07
C ASN A 332 51.34 72.69 -16.12
N PRO A 333 50.50 73.73 -15.83
CA PRO A 333 49.08 73.77 -15.44
C PRO A 333 48.20 74.92 -16.07
N ASN A 334 46.95 75.10 -15.59
CA ASN A 334 46.03 76.28 -15.74
C ASN A 334 45.41 76.51 -17.14
N ARG A 335 44.21 77.08 -17.33
CA ARG A 335 43.32 77.98 -16.55
C ARG A 335 41.82 77.60 -16.78
N GLY A 336 40.83 78.36 -16.27
CA GLY A 336 39.40 77.90 -16.23
C GLY A 336 38.30 78.84 -16.79
N SER A 337 37.06 78.54 -16.38
CA SER A 337 35.77 79.26 -16.50
C SER A 337 34.99 79.37 -17.84
N VAL A 338 33.80 78.73 -17.83
CA VAL A 338 32.48 79.21 -18.33
C VAL A 338 32.12 79.14 -19.85
N SER A 339 30.93 78.56 -20.07
CA SER A 339 30.09 78.29 -21.26
C SER A 339 29.98 79.27 -22.44
N VAL A 340 29.58 78.76 -23.62
CA VAL A 340 28.27 79.04 -24.31
C VAL A 340 28.11 78.22 -25.64
N GLN A 341 26.85 78.10 -26.13
CA GLN A 341 26.39 77.97 -27.54
C GLN A 341 25.82 76.62 -28.12
N GLN A 342 24.52 76.69 -28.48
CA GLN A 342 23.79 76.00 -29.58
C GLN A 342 23.59 77.04 -30.74
N PRO A 343 23.02 76.79 -31.96
CA PRO A 343 21.99 75.80 -32.40
C PRO A 343 22.38 75.17 -33.79
N PRO A 344 21.53 74.82 -34.81
CA PRO A 344 20.06 74.75 -34.98
C PRO A 344 19.52 73.41 -35.60
N ALA A 345 18.31 73.42 -36.20
CA ALA A 345 17.58 72.24 -36.75
C ALA A 345 16.64 72.62 -37.93
N ALA A 346 16.05 71.62 -38.66
CA ALA A 346 14.65 71.57 -39.19
C ALA A 346 14.43 70.75 -40.52
N ALA A 347 13.15 70.38 -40.77
CA ALA A 347 12.47 70.04 -42.07
C ALA A 347 12.88 68.74 -42.82
N ARG A 348 12.01 67.74 -43.13
CA ARG A 348 10.69 67.63 -43.86
C ARG A 348 10.84 67.29 -45.37
N ALA A 349 10.26 66.17 -45.84
CA ALA A 349 9.47 66.05 -47.09
C ALA A 349 8.86 64.64 -47.30
N SER A 350 7.81 64.55 -48.13
CA SER A 350 6.91 63.41 -48.38
C SER A 350 7.10 62.70 -49.73
N ARG A 351 6.61 61.44 -49.87
CA ARG A 351 5.51 61.04 -50.81
C ARG A 351 5.24 59.53 -50.90
N ASP A 352 3.98 59.19 -51.18
CA ASP A 352 3.46 57.84 -51.53
C ASP A 352 3.39 57.61 -53.06
N PHE A 353 3.34 56.33 -53.48
CA PHE A 353 2.57 55.73 -54.61
C PHE A 353 3.04 54.27 -54.84
N GLY A 354 2.22 53.24 -55.05
CA GLY A 354 0.75 53.09 -54.91
C GLY A 354 0.19 51.82 -55.62
N ALA A 355 -0.98 51.31 -55.17
CA ALA A 355 -1.84 50.29 -55.81
C ALA A 355 -1.27 48.84 -56.00
N SER A 356 -2.04 47.75 -56.02
CA SER A 356 -3.42 47.38 -55.55
C SER A 356 -3.49 45.82 -55.48
N LEU A 357 -4.47 45.09 -54.93
CA LEU A 357 -5.93 45.24 -54.80
C LEU A 357 -6.48 44.58 -53.50
N ASN A 358 -7.67 45.01 -53.09
CA ASN A 358 -8.57 44.41 -52.08
C ASN A 358 -9.83 43.86 -52.83
N PRO A 359 -10.93 43.35 -52.21
CA PRO A 359 -11.26 43.16 -50.78
C PRO A 359 -11.86 41.76 -50.42
N THR A 360 -12.10 41.48 -49.13
CA THR A 360 -13.46 41.32 -48.51
C THR A 360 -13.39 41.06 -47.00
N THR A 361 -13.90 42.02 -46.21
CA THR A 361 -14.51 41.94 -44.85
C THR A 361 -13.86 41.05 -43.76
N ALA A 362 -13.28 41.55 -42.65
CA ALA A 362 -13.80 42.49 -41.61
C ALA A 362 -14.87 41.87 -40.67
N ASP A 363 -15.00 42.17 -39.37
CA ASP A 363 -14.12 42.71 -38.29
C ASP A 363 -14.89 42.56 -36.94
N THR A 364 -14.38 42.78 -35.71
CA THR A 364 -13.09 43.30 -35.19
C THR A 364 -12.74 42.62 -33.84
N ASP A 365 -11.50 42.79 -33.35
CA ASP A 365 -11.07 43.17 -31.98
C ASP A 365 -9.86 42.40 -31.41
N GLY A 366 -8.88 43.16 -30.92
CA GLY A 366 -7.69 42.64 -30.23
C GLY A 366 -7.66 43.03 -28.75
N ASN A 367 -7.17 42.13 -27.91
CA ASN A 367 -6.71 42.44 -26.55
C ASN A 367 -5.40 41.67 -26.29
N GLY A 368 -4.40 42.34 -25.72
CA GLY A 368 -3.10 41.72 -25.45
C GLY A 368 -3.18 40.69 -24.33
N LEU A 369 -2.46 39.57 -24.47
CA LEU A 369 -2.35 38.57 -23.40
C LEU A 369 -1.74 39.21 -22.16
N THR A 370 -2.54 39.38 -21.12
CA THR A 370 -2.07 39.92 -19.84
C THR A 370 -1.28 38.86 -19.08
N ALA A 371 -0.33 39.30 -18.23
CA ALA A 371 0.50 38.40 -17.41
C ALA A 371 -0.31 37.49 -16.45
N LEU A 372 -1.63 37.72 -16.31
CA LEU A 372 -2.54 36.84 -15.58
C LEU A 372 -2.77 35.50 -16.30
N GLU A 373 -2.80 35.50 -17.64
CA GLU A 373 -3.11 34.32 -18.45
C GLU A 373 -1.98 33.28 -18.37
N PHE A 374 -0.73 33.76 -18.53
CA PHE A 374 0.52 33.01 -18.35
C PHE A 374 0.64 32.32 -16.96
N LEU A 375 -0.08 32.81 -15.95
CA LEU A 375 -0.04 32.25 -14.58
C LEU A 375 -1.12 31.18 -14.32
N THR A 376 -1.94 30.81 -15.31
CA THR A 376 -3.09 29.91 -15.12
C THR A 376 -3.04 28.58 -15.88
N THR A 377 -2.07 28.38 -16.78
CA THR A 377 -1.90 27.14 -17.56
C THR A 377 -0.75 26.26 -17.02
N PRO A 378 -0.99 24.96 -16.75
CA PRO A 378 0.07 24.03 -16.35
C PRO A 378 0.70 23.33 -17.58
N GLU A 379 1.44 24.08 -18.39
CA GLU A 379 2.33 23.51 -19.42
C GLU A 379 3.76 24.04 -19.29
N MET A 380 4.69 23.10 -19.11
CA MET A 380 6.11 23.26 -19.42
C MET A 380 6.58 21.99 -20.12
N THR A 381 6.52 21.99 -21.45
CA THR A 381 7.17 20.98 -22.29
C THR A 381 8.68 21.23 -22.28
N LEU A 382 9.44 20.26 -21.76
CA LEU A 382 10.89 20.38 -21.54
C LEU A 382 11.72 20.22 -22.85
N GLU A 383 11.29 20.85 -23.94
CA GLU A 383 11.93 20.76 -25.26
C GLU A 383 12.27 22.13 -25.88
N GLN A 384 11.69 23.24 -25.39
CA GLN A 384 11.93 24.58 -25.97
C GLN A 384 13.15 25.34 -25.40
N PHE A 385 13.89 24.77 -24.44
CA PHE A 385 15.12 25.40 -23.89
C PHE A 385 16.43 24.83 -24.48
N GLU A 386 16.39 23.77 -25.29
CA GLU A 386 17.57 23.23 -25.98
C GLU A 386 17.78 23.80 -27.40
N ALA A 387 16.79 24.51 -27.95
CA ALA A 387 16.84 25.04 -29.31
C ALA A 387 17.56 26.41 -29.45
N SER A 388 17.72 27.16 -28.36
CA SER A 388 18.23 28.54 -28.37
C SER A 388 19.73 28.69 -28.08
N SER A 389 20.40 27.61 -27.67
CA SER A 389 21.84 27.61 -27.30
C SER A 389 22.78 27.19 -28.44
N ALA A 390 22.25 26.78 -29.60
CA ALA A 390 23.03 26.37 -30.77
C ALA A 390 23.59 27.56 -31.58
N GLY A 391 24.27 28.49 -30.92
CA GLY A 391 24.45 29.88 -31.39
C GLY A 391 25.86 30.50 -31.29
N ARG A 392 26.87 29.86 -31.88
CA ARG A 392 28.24 30.39 -32.19
C ARG A 392 29.23 30.59 -31.03
N LEU A 393 30.48 30.14 -31.30
CA LEU A 393 31.77 30.54 -30.68
C LEU A 393 31.95 30.22 -29.16
N GLY A 394 33.15 29.85 -28.69
CA GLY A 394 34.38 29.56 -29.43
C GLY A 394 35.61 29.30 -28.55
N GLY A 395 35.78 28.05 -28.07
CA GLY A 395 37.07 27.51 -27.63
C GLY A 395 37.54 27.80 -26.19
N MET A 396 37.45 26.78 -25.31
CA MET A 396 38.49 26.48 -24.32
C MET A 396 38.45 24.99 -23.96
N ARG A 397 39.60 24.29 -23.94
CA ARG A 397 39.68 22.85 -23.63
C ARG A 397 40.01 22.61 -22.14
N THR A 398 39.00 22.52 -21.29
CA THR A 398 39.16 21.98 -19.92
C THR A 398 39.04 20.46 -19.94
N ARG A 399 40.15 19.74 -19.66
CA ARG A 399 40.13 18.30 -19.40
C ARG A 399 39.57 18.04 -18.00
N THR A 400 38.28 17.74 -17.88
CA THR A 400 37.66 17.27 -16.63
C THR A 400 37.21 15.81 -16.75
N SER A 401 37.89 14.92 -16.03
CA SER A 401 37.69 13.46 -16.04
C SER A 401 36.48 13.00 -15.20
N MET A 402 35.32 13.65 -15.37
CA MET A 402 34.08 13.36 -14.60
C MET A 402 32.87 13.07 -15.50
N ALA A 403 33.00 12.08 -16.39
CA ALA A 403 32.00 11.74 -17.41
C ALA A 403 31.44 10.30 -17.30
N THR A 404 31.39 9.70 -16.11
CA THR A 404 30.88 8.31 -15.91
C THR A 404 29.87 8.13 -14.76
N SER A 405 29.74 9.06 -13.81
CA SER A 405 29.05 8.81 -12.53
C SER A 405 27.62 9.38 -12.39
N ARG A 406 27.08 10.04 -13.42
CA ARG A 406 25.81 10.83 -13.31
C ARG A 406 24.49 10.07 -13.54
N GLU A 407 24.51 8.81 -14.01
CA GLU A 407 23.26 8.09 -14.37
C GLU A 407 22.53 7.39 -13.20
N ASN A 408 23.12 7.35 -12.00
CA ASN A 408 22.71 6.45 -10.91
C ASN A 408 22.13 7.13 -9.65
N THR A 409 21.67 8.38 -9.71
CA THR A 409 21.06 9.09 -8.56
C THR A 409 19.56 9.39 -8.76
N ILE A 410 18.73 9.03 -7.78
CA ILE A 410 17.34 9.47 -7.63
C ILE A 410 17.30 10.56 -6.56
N TYR A 411 16.92 11.78 -6.98
CA TYR A 411 16.77 12.92 -6.08
C TYR A 411 15.32 12.99 -5.56
N PHE A 412 15.12 12.69 -4.29
CA PHE A 412 13.96 13.18 -3.54
C PHE A 412 14.32 14.56 -2.95
N GLY A 413 13.35 15.43 -2.70
CA GLY A 413 13.54 16.87 -2.41
C GLY A 413 14.39 17.28 -1.20
N PHE A 414 14.99 16.32 -0.49
CA PHE A 414 15.84 16.49 0.69
C PHE A 414 16.92 15.39 0.84
N VAL A 415 16.89 14.30 0.06
CA VAL A 415 17.92 13.24 0.07
C VAL A 415 18.21 12.77 -1.36
N ASN A 416 19.50 12.74 -1.74
CA ASN A 416 19.97 12.23 -3.02
C ASN A 416 20.38 10.75 -2.87
N MET A 417 19.49 9.82 -3.22
CA MET A 417 19.73 8.38 -3.06
C MET A 417 20.32 7.77 -4.33
N ARG A 418 21.29 6.86 -4.19
CA ARG A 418 21.71 6.03 -5.34
C ARG A 418 20.57 5.08 -5.74
N ARG A 419 20.45 4.78 -7.04
CA ARG A 419 19.59 3.69 -7.51
C ARG A 419 20.01 2.38 -6.85
N PRO A 420 19.08 1.57 -6.31
CA PRO A 420 19.42 0.26 -5.78
C PRO A 420 19.95 -0.65 -6.90
N LYS A 421 20.89 -1.55 -6.56
CA LYS A 421 21.33 -2.63 -7.46
C LYS A 421 20.15 -3.58 -7.76
N SER A 422 20.27 -4.40 -8.81
CA SER A 422 19.34 -5.53 -8.99
C SER A 422 19.43 -6.47 -7.76
N MET A 423 18.29 -7.02 -7.36
CA MET A 423 18.10 -7.80 -6.14
C MET A 423 19.10 -8.96 -5.94
N VAL A 424 19.50 -9.62 -7.04
CA VAL A 424 20.48 -10.74 -7.06
C VAL A 424 21.94 -10.24 -7.08
N LYS A 425 22.17 -8.95 -7.35
CA LYS A 425 23.49 -8.28 -7.30
C LYS A 425 23.74 -7.53 -5.99
N CYS A 426 22.85 -7.64 -5.00
CA CYS A 426 23.10 -7.13 -3.66
C CYS A 426 24.09 -8.04 -2.91
N ASP A 427 25.14 -7.46 -2.35
CA ASP A 427 26.08 -8.18 -1.48
C ASP A 427 25.50 -8.31 -0.06
N SER A 428 26.01 -9.24 0.75
CA SER A 428 25.42 -9.64 2.05
C SER A 428 25.04 -8.47 2.96
N GLN A 429 25.88 -7.42 3.03
CA GLN A 429 25.62 -6.22 3.84
C GLN A 429 24.52 -5.31 3.26
N GLU A 430 24.37 -5.24 1.93
CA GLU A 430 23.30 -4.48 1.28
C GLU A 430 21.97 -5.23 1.38
N SER A 431 21.97 -6.53 1.10
CA SER A 431 20.77 -7.37 1.25
C SER A 431 20.28 -7.41 2.68
N PHE A 432 21.17 -7.42 3.68
CA PHE A 432 20.78 -7.36 5.08
C PHE A 432 19.94 -6.10 5.40
N ARG A 433 20.31 -4.93 4.86
CA ARG A 433 19.54 -3.68 5.07
C ARG A 433 18.13 -3.76 4.48
N TYR A 434 17.99 -4.30 3.27
CA TYR A 434 16.67 -4.45 2.64
C TYR A 434 15.82 -5.53 3.33
N CYS A 435 16.40 -6.68 3.66
CA CYS A 435 15.70 -7.78 4.33
C CYS A 435 15.35 -7.45 5.78
N LEU A 436 16.17 -6.67 6.51
CA LEU A 436 15.84 -6.18 7.85
C LEU A 436 14.57 -5.32 7.83
N VAL A 437 14.44 -4.39 6.87
CA VAL A 437 13.24 -3.55 6.77
C VAL A 437 12.00 -4.40 6.44
N VAL A 438 12.10 -5.37 5.53
CA VAL A 438 11.01 -6.33 5.28
C VAL A 438 10.71 -7.17 6.53
N THR A 439 11.73 -7.57 7.30
CA THR A 439 11.57 -8.34 8.55
C THR A 439 10.84 -7.56 9.64
N ILE A 440 11.06 -6.23 9.72
CA ILE A 440 10.30 -5.34 10.61
C ILE A 440 8.82 -5.30 10.21
N LEU A 441 8.49 -5.41 8.92
CA LEU A 441 7.08 -5.62 8.50
C LEU A 441 6.54 -6.94 8.99
N PHE A 442 7.31 -8.02 8.87
CA PHE A 442 6.88 -9.34 9.33
C PHE A 442 6.62 -9.34 10.84
N LEU A 443 7.37 -8.58 11.64
CA LEU A 443 7.04 -8.31 13.05
C LEU A 443 5.70 -7.57 13.20
N MET A 444 5.54 -6.41 12.56
CA MET A 444 4.35 -5.56 12.69
C MET A 444 3.08 -6.25 12.15
N TRP A 445 3.21 -7.02 11.07
CA TRP A 445 2.17 -7.88 10.53
C TRP A 445 1.87 -9.05 11.47
N GLY A 446 2.88 -9.72 12.03
CA GLY A 446 2.70 -10.78 13.03
C GLY A 446 1.87 -10.30 14.23
N ILE A 447 2.19 -9.11 14.75
CA ILE A 447 1.40 -8.45 15.81
C ILE A 447 -0.04 -8.16 15.33
N SER A 448 -0.19 -7.58 14.15
CA SER A 448 -1.50 -7.24 13.57
C SER A 448 -2.37 -8.48 13.30
N TYR A 449 -1.75 -9.60 12.92
CA TYR A 449 -2.41 -10.84 12.55
C TYR A 449 -2.85 -11.65 13.78
N GLY A 450 -1.97 -11.83 14.77
CA GLY A 450 -2.34 -12.55 15.99
C GLY A 450 -3.41 -11.79 16.79
N LEU A 451 -3.33 -10.46 16.83
CA LEU A 451 -4.38 -9.62 17.42
C LEU A 451 -5.71 -9.78 16.66
N LEU A 452 -5.69 -9.66 15.33
CA LEU A 452 -6.87 -9.89 14.47
C LEU A 452 -7.49 -11.27 14.68
N ASN A 453 -6.68 -12.33 14.82
CA ASN A 453 -7.17 -13.68 15.08
C ASN A 453 -7.90 -13.77 16.43
N THR A 454 -7.35 -13.15 17.49
CA THR A 454 -8.04 -13.11 18.80
C THR A 454 -9.33 -12.28 18.74
N LEU A 455 -9.35 -11.15 18.01
CA LEU A 455 -10.57 -10.35 17.79
C LEU A 455 -11.65 -11.15 17.05
N ASN A 456 -11.28 -11.92 16.01
CA ASN A 456 -12.21 -12.76 15.26
C ASN A 456 -12.89 -13.82 16.14
N ASN A 457 -12.14 -14.45 17.05
CA ASN A 457 -12.69 -15.45 17.97
C ASN A 457 -13.67 -14.84 18.97
N VAL A 458 -13.35 -13.67 19.54
CA VAL A 458 -14.28 -12.91 20.41
C VAL A 458 -15.51 -12.44 19.64
N ILE A 459 -15.37 -12.07 18.37
CA ILE A 459 -16.50 -11.75 17.50
C ILE A 459 -17.41 -12.97 17.28
N SER A 460 -16.84 -14.16 17.06
CA SER A 460 -17.60 -15.40 16.84
C SER A 460 -18.51 -15.72 18.04
N SER A 461 -17.99 -15.63 19.26
CA SER A 461 -18.78 -15.88 20.48
C SER A 461 -19.78 -14.76 20.79
N VAL A 462 -19.41 -13.47 20.66
CA VAL A 462 -20.31 -12.32 20.88
C VAL A 462 -21.44 -12.23 19.84
N SER A 463 -21.25 -12.78 18.64
CA SER A 463 -22.29 -12.89 17.61
C SER A 463 -22.98 -14.26 17.54
N GLN A 464 -22.67 -15.16 18.47
CA GLN A 464 -23.29 -16.49 18.62
C GLN A 464 -23.29 -17.31 17.32
N MET A 465 -22.16 -17.32 16.62
CA MET A 465 -22.00 -18.10 15.38
C MET A 465 -21.95 -19.60 15.67
N SER A 466 -22.61 -20.40 14.84
CA SER A 466 -22.41 -21.86 14.83
C SER A 466 -21.01 -22.22 14.33
N VAL A 467 -20.49 -23.37 14.75
CA VAL A 467 -19.16 -23.88 14.34
C VAL A 467 -19.00 -23.88 12.82
N ALA A 468 -20.02 -24.31 12.07
CA ALA A 468 -20.01 -24.30 10.61
C ALA A 468 -19.94 -22.88 10.01
N GLN A 469 -20.57 -21.87 10.62
CA GLN A 469 -20.46 -20.47 10.18
C GLN A 469 -19.06 -19.90 10.46
N THR A 470 -18.43 -20.26 11.57
CA THR A 470 -17.06 -19.87 11.93
C THR A 470 -16.03 -20.52 11.02
N LEU A 471 -16.16 -21.82 10.73
CA LEU A 471 -15.39 -22.50 9.67
C LEU A 471 -15.60 -21.82 8.30
N GLY A 472 -16.80 -21.29 8.03
CA GLY A 472 -17.11 -20.46 6.85
C GLY A 472 -16.22 -19.23 6.73
N LEU A 473 -15.88 -18.56 7.83
CA LEU A 473 -14.97 -17.40 7.84
C LEU A 473 -13.53 -17.81 7.48
N THR A 474 -13.03 -18.90 8.08
CA THR A 474 -11.74 -19.53 7.73
C THR A 474 -11.70 -19.94 6.25
N THR A 475 -12.82 -20.45 5.73
CA THR A 475 -12.97 -20.83 4.31
C THR A 475 -12.88 -19.63 3.39
N ALA A 476 -13.52 -18.51 3.74
CA ALA A 476 -13.42 -17.27 2.97
C ALA A 476 -11.99 -16.70 2.97
N TYR A 477 -11.31 -16.74 4.12
CA TYR A 477 -9.93 -16.29 4.28
C TYR A 477 -8.93 -17.13 3.45
N PHE A 478 -8.89 -18.46 3.66
CA PHE A 478 -7.91 -19.33 3.00
C PHE A 478 -8.37 -19.82 1.62
N GLY A 479 -9.60 -20.34 1.52
CA GLY A 479 -10.15 -20.91 0.29
C GLY A 479 -10.54 -19.88 -0.75
N GLY A 480 -11.01 -18.71 -0.31
CA GLY A 480 -11.21 -17.56 -1.19
C GLY A 480 -9.93 -16.72 -1.31
N GLY A 481 -9.53 -16.08 -0.21
CA GLY A 481 -8.44 -15.12 -0.18
C GLY A 481 -7.10 -15.69 -0.67
N TYR A 482 -6.58 -16.72 0.00
CA TYR A 482 -5.28 -17.32 -0.35
C TYR A 482 -5.28 -18.08 -1.68
N PHE A 483 -6.43 -18.56 -2.18
CA PHE A 483 -6.49 -19.16 -3.52
C PHE A 483 -6.42 -18.10 -4.64
N PHE A 484 -7.26 -17.06 -4.57
CA PHE A 484 -7.39 -16.08 -5.65
C PHE A 484 -6.37 -14.94 -5.60
N GLY A 485 -5.98 -14.46 -4.41
CA GLY A 485 -5.04 -13.34 -4.24
C GLY A 485 -3.71 -13.53 -4.97
N PRO A 486 -2.99 -14.64 -4.76
CA PRO A 486 -1.72 -14.92 -5.41
C PRO A 486 -1.83 -15.05 -6.92
N LEU A 487 -2.89 -15.70 -7.43
CA LEU A 487 -3.04 -16.00 -8.85
C LEU A 487 -3.52 -14.79 -9.66
N VAL A 488 -4.51 -14.05 -9.16
CA VAL A 488 -5.19 -12.97 -9.90
C VAL A 488 -4.40 -11.66 -9.80
N VAL A 489 -3.87 -11.34 -8.62
CA VAL A 489 -3.20 -10.05 -8.35
C VAL A 489 -1.70 -10.20 -8.09
N GLY A 490 -1.28 -11.18 -7.29
CA GLY A 490 0.13 -11.42 -6.95
C GLY A 490 1.00 -11.71 -8.18
N GLU A 491 0.69 -12.77 -8.94
CA GLU A 491 1.37 -13.13 -10.19
C GLU A 491 1.37 -11.95 -11.17
N TRP A 492 0.22 -11.30 -11.33
CA TRP A 492 0.01 -10.24 -12.31
C TRP A 492 0.86 -9.01 -12.02
N ILE A 493 0.85 -8.47 -10.79
CA ILE A 493 1.63 -7.27 -10.43
C ILE A 493 3.13 -7.53 -10.53
N LEU A 494 3.61 -8.69 -10.05
CA LEU A 494 5.04 -9.06 -10.13
C LEU A 494 5.55 -9.16 -11.58
N ARG A 495 4.67 -9.44 -12.54
CA ARG A 495 4.98 -9.63 -13.97
C ARG A 495 4.61 -8.45 -14.87
N ARG A 496 3.81 -7.50 -14.40
CA ARG A 496 3.19 -6.45 -15.24
C ARG A 496 4.20 -5.58 -16.00
N ASP A 497 5.35 -5.27 -15.41
CA ASP A 497 6.40 -4.47 -16.06
C ASP A 497 7.00 -5.16 -17.31
N GLU A 498 7.22 -6.49 -17.27
CA GLU A 498 7.73 -7.25 -18.44
C GLU A 498 6.68 -7.31 -19.57
N HIS A 499 5.39 -7.49 -19.25
CA HIS A 499 4.32 -7.48 -20.25
C HIS A 499 4.21 -6.11 -20.96
N HIS A 500 4.30 -5.00 -20.22
CA HIS A 500 4.35 -3.67 -20.84
C HIS A 500 5.66 -3.43 -21.61
N ARG A 501 6.81 -3.93 -21.14
CA ARG A 501 8.11 -3.81 -21.84
C ARG A 501 8.16 -4.59 -23.15
N ARG A 502 7.55 -5.78 -23.22
CA ARG A 502 7.51 -6.59 -24.47
C ARG A 502 6.78 -5.86 -25.60
N ASN A 503 5.71 -5.11 -25.29
CA ASN A 503 5.00 -4.26 -26.25
C ASN A 503 5.69 -2.90 -26.49
N ARG A 504 6.60 -2.46 -25.62
CA ARG A 504 7.30 -1.17 -25.71
C ARG A 504 8.37 -1.10 -26.80
N LYS A 505 8.63 -2.19 -27.54
CA LYS A 505 9.67 -2.24 -28.60
C LYS A 505 9.51 -1.17 -29.69
N ASN A 506 8.31 -0.59 -29.86
CA ASN A 506 8.02 0.48 -30.81
C ASN A 506 7.88 1.89 -30.19
N ASN A 507 7.90 2.08 -28.86
CA ASN A 507 7.50 3.36 -28.26
C ASN A 507 8.50 3.93 -27.24
N ARG A 508 8.97 5.15 -27.49
CA ARG A 508 10.22 5.70 -26.91
C ARG A 508 10.05 6.45 -25.60
N HIS A 509 8.85 6.97 -25.30
CA HIS A 509 8.64 7.82 -24.12
C HIS A 509 8.69 7.05 -22.78
N GLY A 510 9.12 7.77 -21.74
CA GLY A 510 9.42 7.26 -20.41
C GLY A 510 8.20 6.95 -19.53
N ALA A 511 7.39 5.96 -19.90
CA ALA A 511 6.37 5.45 -18.98
C ALA A 511 7.01 4.77 -17.75
N GLU A 512 6.49 5.09 -16.57
CA GLU A 512 6.84 4.53 -15.24
C GLU A 512 6.59 3.01 -15.19
N SER A 513 7.35 2.26 -14.38
CA SER A 513 7.15 0.82 -14.16
C SER A 513 5.98 0.58 -13.21
N VAL A 514 4.85 0.12 -13.75
CA VAL A 514 3.57 -0.06 -13.02
C VAL A 514 3.44 -1.46 -12.37
N GLY A 515 4.55 -2.12 -12.08
CA GLY A 515 4.59 -3.47 -11.50
C GLY A 515 5.99 -3.83 -11.01
N GLY A 516 6.04 -4.72 -10.01
CA GLY A 516 7.26 -5.06 -9.28
C GLY A 516 6.96 -5.45 -7.83
N PHE A 517 7.99 -5.87 -7.09
CA PHE A 517 7.86 -6.26 -5.68
C PHE A 517 7.33 -5.10 -4.82
N LYS A 518 7.85 -3.89 -5.04
CA LYS A 518 7.42 -2.64 -4.39
C LYS A 518 5.91 -2.39 -4.55
N VAL A 519 5.40 -2.53 -5.77
CA VAL A 519 3.96 -2.33 -6.06
C VAL A 519 3.11 -3.43 -5.42
N THR A 520 3.64 -4.67 -5.36
CA THR A 520 2.95 -5.81 -4.75
C THR A 520 2.74 -5.59 -3.24
N PHE A 521 3.73 -5.03 -2.53
CA PHE A 521 3.59 -4.68 -1.11
C PHE A 521 2.54 -3.60 -0.88
N ILE A 522 2.56 -2.53 -1.67
CA ILE A 522 1.60 -1.43 -1.52
C ILE A 522 0.17 -1.93 -1.79
N VAL A 523 -0.06 -2.69 -2.86
CA VAL A 523 -1.40 -3.17 -3.21
C VAL A 523 -1.92 -4.22 -2.21
N GLY A 524 -1.07 -5.14 -1.72
CA GLY A 524 -1.46 -6.10 -0.69
C GLY A 524 -1.84 -5.42 0.63
N LEU A 525 -1.09 -4.39 1.06
CA LEU A 525 -1.43 -3.58 2.24
C LEU A 525 -2.75 -2.81 2.05
N CYS A 526 -3.03 -2.30 0.85
CA CYS A 526 -4.32 -1.68 0.54
C CYS A 526 -5.48 -2.67 0.64
N PHE A 527 -5.37 -3.88 0.08
CA PHE A 527 -6.41 -4.90 0.22
C PHE A 527 -6.60 -5.35 1.67
N TYR A 528 -5.51 -5.60 2.41
CA TYR A 528 -5.57 -5.96 3.83
C TYR A 528 -6.27 -4.88 4.66
N GLY A 529 -5.88 -3.62 4.49
CA GLY A 529 -6.50 -2.46 5.16
C GLY A 529 -7.97 -2.27 4.79
N VAL A 530 -8.38 -2.49 3.54
CA VAL A 530 -9.80 -2.47 3.13
C VAL A 530 -10.58 -3.60 3.82
N GLY A 531 -10.00 -4.79 3.95
CA GLY A 531 -10.61 -5.89 4.69
C GLY A 531 -10.82 -5.55 6.17
N THR A 532 -9.82 -4.96 6.84
CA THR A 532 -9.93 -4.56 8.26
C THR A 532 -10.89 -3.38 8.50
N ILE A 533 -11.15 -2.54 7.49
CA ILE A 533 -12.23 -1.54 7.55
C ILE A 533 -13.60 -2.22 7.52
N ILE A 534 -13.83 -3.17 6.60
CA ILE A 534 -15.14 -3.82 6.43
C ILE A 534 -15.54 -4.63 7.68
N PHE A 535 -14.57 -5.11 8.47
CA PHE A 535 -14.83 -5.73 9.77
C PHE A 535 -15.58 -4.83 10.75
N TRP A 536 -15.34 -3.50 10.77
CA TRP A 536 -16.00 -2.60 11.73
C TRP A 536 -17.53 -2.56 11.54
N PRO A 537 -18.11 -2.15 10.39
CA PRO A 537 -19.56 -2.15 10.23
C PRO A 537 -20.16 -3.56 10.30
N SER A 538 -19.40 -4.60 9.94
CA SER A 538 -19.83 -5.99 10.11
C SER A 538 -19.98 -6.37 11.59
N ALA A 539 -19.09 -5.90 12.47
CA ALA A 539 -19.16 -6.09 13.91
C ALA A 539 -20.30 -5.31 14.58
N VAL A 540 -20.58 -4.09 14.12
CA VAL A 540 -21.69 -3.27 14.65
C VAL A 540 -23.04 -3.84 14.23
N THR A 541 -23.16 -4.33 12.99
CA THR A 541 -24.39 -4.93 12.45
C THR A 541 -24.56 -6.42 12.75
N LYS A 542 -23.55 -7.07 13.35
CA LYS A 542 -23.45 -8.52 13.59
C LYS A 542 -23.68 -9.38 12.32
N SER A 543 -23.30 -8.85 11.17
CA SER A 543 -23.61 -9.45 9.86
C SER A 543 -22.60 -10.53 9.46
N TRP A 544 -23.01 -11.81 9.51
CA TRP A 544 -22.18 -12.93 9.03
C TRP A 544 -21.70 -12.75 7.58
N GLY A 545 -22.56 -12.24 6.69
CA GLY A 545 -22.16 -11.94 5.30
C GLY A 545 -21.12 -10.82 5.19
N GLY A 546 -21.18 -9.83 6.09
CA GLY A 546 -20.15 -8.79 6.22
C GLY A 546 -18.82 -9.36 6.69
N PHE A 547 -18.84 -10.22 7.72
CA PHE A 547 -17.64 -10.92 8.21
C PHE A 547 -17.05 -11.88 7.17
N LEU A 548 -17.87 -12.54 6.37
CA LEU A 548 -17.42 -13.41 5.28
C LEU A 548 -16.66 -12.59 4.22
N LEU A 549 -17.21 -11.42 3.85
CA LEU A 549 -16.58 -10.49 2.91
C LEU A 549 -15.28 -9.89 3.48
N SER A 550 -15.25 -9.49 4.76
CA SER A 550 -14.06 -8.92 5.39
C SER A 550 -12.93 -9.96 5.48
N ASN A 551 -13.23 -11.20 5.89
CA ASN A 551 -12.26 -12.30 5.91
C ASN A 551 -11.71 -12.63 4.51
N PHE A 552 -12.58 -12.67 3.49
CA PHE A 552 -12.14 -12.84 2.10
C PHE A 552 -11.16 -11.74 1.65
N VAL A 553 -11.51 -10.47 1.86
CA VAL A 553 -10.67 -9.34 1.42
C VAL A 553 -9.36 -9.26 2.22
N VAL A 554 -9.38 -9.56 3.52
CA VAL A 554 -8.17 -9.70 4.35
C VAL A 554 -7.25 -10.79 3.81
N GLY A 555 -7.75 -12.03 3.64
CA GLY A 555 -6.94 -13.16 3.15
C GLY A 555 -6.41 -12.93 1.73
N PHE A 556 -7.18 -12.24 0.88
CA PHE A 556 -6.76 -11.82 -0.45
C PHE A 556 -5.61 -10.81 -0.40
N GLY A 557 -5.67 -9.83 0.51
CA GLY A 557 -4.58 -8.86 0.70
C GLY A 557 -3.30 -9.48 1.26
N LEU A 558 -3.43 -10.32 2.29
CA LEU A 558 -2.29 -10.97 2.95
C LEU A 558 -1.58 -11.97 2.05
N SER A 559 -2.32 -12.76 1.27
CA SER A 559 -1.73 -13.68 0.30
C SER A 559 -1.03 -12.96 -0.88
N VAL A 560 -1.52 -11.79 -1.30
CA VAL A 560 -0.78 -10.91 -2.24
C VAL A 560 0.52 -10.40 -1.61
N LEU A 561 0.52 -10.01 -0.33
CA LEU A 561 1.74 -9.63 0.39
C LEU A 561 2.73 -10.78 0.47
N GLU A 562 2.31 -11.95 0.94
CA GLU A 562 3.17 -13.13 1.07
C GLU A 562 3.79 -13.56 -0.26
N THR A 563 3.03 -13.53 -1.35
CA THR A 563 3.50 -13.87 -2.70
C THR A 563 4.71 -13.00 -3.09
N GLY A 564 4.68 -11.71 -2.76
CA GLY A 564 5.80 -10.81 -2.98
C GLY A 564 6.91 -10.94 -1.93
N ALA A 565 6.55 -10.98 -0.65
CA ALA A 565 7.47 -10.69 0.45
C ALA A 565 8.38 -11.88 0.79
N ASN A 566 7.84 -13.10 0.79
CA ASN A 566 8.65 -14.30 1.00
C ASN A 566 9.61 -14.52 -0.18
N ALA A 567 9.14 -14.29 -1.41
CA ALA A 567 9.97 -14.32 -2.61
C ALA A 567 11.06 -13.22 -2.60
N PHE A 568 10.76 -12.02 -2.11
CA PHE A 568 11.75 -10.95 -1.93
C PHE A 568 12.87 -11.35 -0.96
N LEU A 569 12.52 -11.90 0.20
CA LEU A 569 13.49 -12.31 1.23
C LEU A 569 14.43 -13.42 0.74
N ILE A 570 13.91 -14.36 -0.06
CA ILE A 570 14.73 -15.42 -0.69
C ILE A 570 15.66 -14.82 -1.74
N LEU A 571 15.17 -13.93 -2.60
CA LEU A 571 15.89 -13.46 -3.80
C LEU A 571 16.84 -12.27 -3.54
N CYS A 572 16.65 -11.52 -2.44
CA CYS A 572 17.49 -10.38 -2.11
C CYS A 572 18.79 -10.81 -1.39
N GLY A 573 19.90 -10.75 -2.12
CA GLY A 573 21.22 -11.16 -1.65
C GLY A 573 21.66 -12.54 -2.15
N PRO A 574 22.79 -13.06 -1.64
CA PRO A 574 23.40 -14.30 -2.14
C PRO A 574 22.44 -15.51 -2.02
N PRO A 575 22.30 -16.36 -3.06
CA PRO A 575 21.25 -17.39 -3.15
C PRO A 575 21.46 -18.59 -2.21
N GLU A 576 22.63 -18.73 -1.62
CA GLU A 576 22.97 -19.82 -0.69
C GLU A 576 22.25 -19.66 0.66
N TYR A 577 21.96 -18.41 1.04
CA TYR A 577 21.35 -18.05 2.33
C TYR A 577 19.85 -17.71 2.23
N GLY A 578 19.17 -18.04 1.13
CA GLY A 578 17.77 -17.71 0.90
C GLY A 578 16.82 -18.32 1.94
N GLU A 579 17.02 -19.59 2.28
CA GLU A 579 16.30 -20.32 3.33
C GLU A 579 16.49 -19.66 4.70
N THR A 580 17.74 -19.36 5.05
CA THR A 580 18.11 -18.69 6.31
C THR A 580 17.45 -17.32 6.46
N ARG A 581 17.45 -16.49 5.40
CA ARG A 581 16.80 -15.17 5.41
C ARG A 581 15.30 -15.28 5.63
N LEU A 582 14.64 -16.23 4.97
CA LEU A 582 13.20 -16.41 5.11
C LEU A 582 12.84 -16.97 6.50
N LEU A 583 13.53 -18.01 6.97
CA LEU A 583 13.31 -18.59 8.30
C LEU A 583 13.50 -17.56 9.42
N LEU A 584 14.53 -16.70 9.32
CA LEU A 584 14.78 -15.64 10.30
C LEU A 584 13.63 -14.60 10.33
N ALA A 585 13.18 -14.13 9.17
CA ALA A 585 12.08 -13.17 9.09
C ALA A 585 10.75 -13.76 9.57
N GLN A 586 10.48 -15.02 9.21
CA GLN A 586 9.31 -15.80 9.65
C GLN A 586 9.38 -16.16 11.15
N GLY A 587 10.57 -16.27 11.75
CA GLY A 587 10.75 -16.37 13.20
C GLY A 587 10.38 -15.07 13.92
N VAL A 588 10.83 -13.93 13.38
CA VAL A 588 10.49 -12.59 13.90
C VAL A 588 8.98 -12.29 13.79
N GLN A 589 8.32 -12.75 12.73
CA GLN A 589 6.85 -12.75 12.65
C GLN A 589 6.21 -13.54 13.80
N GLY A 590 6.75 -14.73 14.13
CA GLY A 590 6.27 -15.57 15.23
C GLY A 590 6.35 -14.87 16.59
N ILE A 591 7.43 -14.13 16.85
CA ILE A 591 7.53 -13.26 18.04
C ILE A 591 6.41 -12.21 18.05
N GLY A 592 6.09 -11.62 16.91
CA GLY A 592 4.98 -10.66 16.77
C GLY A 592 3.63 -11.28 17.12
N ALA A 593 3.35 -12.48 16.61
CA ALA A 593 2.12 -13.21 16.91
C ALA A 593 1.99 -13.54 18.41
N VAL A 594 3.04 -14.10 19.02
CA VAL A 594 3.10 -14.41 20.47
C VAL A 594 2.90 -13.14 21.31
N LEU A 595 3.56 -12.03 20.95
CA LEU A 595 3.40 -10.73 21.62
C LEU A 595 1.95 -10.22 21.52
N SER A 596 1.30 -10.36 20.37
CA SER A 596 -0.10 -9.93 20.21
C SER A 596 -1.11 -10.77 20.98
N GLY A 597 -0.88 -12.09 21.12
CA GLY A 597 -1.71 -12.94 21.99
C GLY A 597 -1.61 -12.51 23.44
N LEU A 598 -0.39 -12.25 23.92
CA LEU A 598 -0.14 -11.67 25.25
C LEU A 598 -0.82 -10.31 25.43
N MET A 599 -0.72 -9.40 24.46
CA MET A 599 -1.39 -8.10 24.52
C MET A 599 -2.91 -8.23 24.54
N ALA A 600 -3.49 -9.10 23.73
CA ALA A 600 -4.93 -9.37 23.71
C ALA A 600 -5.41 -9.81 25.10
N GLN A 601 -4.80 -10.86 25.65
CA GLN A 601 -5.16 -11.43 26.96
C GLN A 601 -4.91 -10.47 28.13
N ARG A 602 -3.76 -9.78 28.16
CA ARG A 602 -3.28 -9.03 29.35
C ARG A 602 -3.53 -7.52 29.30
N VAL A 603 -3.95 -6.97 28.15
CA VAL A 603 -4.22 -5.52 27.99
C VAL A 603 -5.63 -5.24 27.47
N PHE A 604 -6.08 -5.94 26.42
CA PHE A 604 -7.38 -5.64 25.80
C PHE A 604 -8.57 -6.30 26.51
N PHE A 605 -8.42 -7.52 27.02
CA PHE A 605 -9.53 -8.31 27.58
C PHE A 605 -9.53 -8.45 29.11
N THR A 606 -8.54 -7.88 29.82
CA THR A 606 -8.37 -7.95 31.29
C THR A 606 -9.59 -7.49 32.10
N LYS A 607 -10.48 -6.66 31.52
CA LYS A 607 -11.72 -6.21 32.18
C LYS A 607 -12.85 -7.24 32.16
N ILE A 608 -12.83 -8.20 31.23
CA ILE A 608 -13.89 -9.22 31.09
C ILE A 608 -13.82 -10.21 32.26
N THR A 609 -12.61 -10.59 32.69
CA THR A 609 -12.39 -11.64 33.70
C THR A 609 -12.56 -11.16 35.15
N ASN A 610 -12.87 -9.88 35.39
CA ASN A 610 -12.80 -9.26 36.73
C ASN A 610 -14.11 -8.55 37.17
N GLN A 611 -15.24 -8.78 36.50
CA GLN A 611 -16.55 -8.28 36.96
C GLN A 611 -17.62 -9.36 36.86
N ASP A 612 -18.29 -9.62 37.98
CA ASP A 612 -19.36 -10.63 38.09
C ASP A 612 -20.58 -10.27 37.22
N GLY A 613 -21.00 -11.23 36.39
CA GLY A 613 -22.40 -11.45 35.94
C GLY A 613 -23.18 -10.30 35.30
N THR A 614 -22.54 -9.16 35.01
CA THR A 614 -23.21 -7.92 34.59
C THR A 614 -22.94 -7.63 33.11
N ASN A 615 -24.00 -7.32 32.37
CA ASN A 615 -24.09 -7.48 30.91
C ASN A 615 -23.31 -6.44 30.05
N ASP A 616 -22.05 -6.12 30.39
CA ASP A 616 -21.25 -5.13 29.63
C ASP A 616 -20.53 -5.69 28.40
N ASN A 617 -21.28 -6.41 27.56
CA ASN A 617 -20.83 -6.77 26.21
C ASN A 617 -20.55 -5.54 25.32
N SER A 618 -20.97 -4.35 25.74
CA SER A 618 -20.85 -3.09 24.99
C SER A 618 -19.40 -2.61 24.88
N THR A 619 -18.67 -2.55 26.00
CA THR A 619 -17.31 -2.00 26.04
C THR A 619 -16.29 -2.90 25.35
N THR A 620 -16.49 -4.22 25.40
CA THR A 620 -15.70 -5.20 24.63
C THR A 620 -15.78 -4.91 23.13
N LEU A 621 -16.99 -4.74 22.59
CA LEU A 621 -17.19 -4.49 21.16
C LEU A 621 -16.58 -3.15 20.71
N LEU A 622 -16.55 -2.13 21.57
CA LEU A 622 -15.90 -0.85 21.30
C LEU A 622 -14.37 -0.95 21.25
N ASN A 623 -13.74 -1.68 22.18
CA ASN A 623 -12.29 -1.92 22.17
C ASN A 623 -11.85 -2.68 20.91
N VAL A 624 -12.65 -3.68 20.48
CA VAL A 624 -12.45 -4.42 19.23
C VAL A 624 -12.44 -3.46 18.03
N GLN A 625 -13.43 -2.57 17.91
CA GLN A 625 -13.58 -1.62 16.81
C GLN A 625 -12.37 -0.66 16.66
N TRP A 626 -11.91 -0.04 17.75
CA TRP A 626 -10.72 0.83 17.71
C TRP A 626 -9.45 0.09 17.29
N THR A 627 -9.36 -1.20 17.62
CA THR A 627 -8.21 -2.03 17.25
C THR A 627 -8.17 -2.29 15.74
N TYR A 628 -9.32 -2.54 15.10
CA TYR A 628 -9.42 -2.59 13.62
C TYR A 628 -9.02 -1.27 12.95
N LEU A 629 -9.34 -0.11 13.55
CA LEU A 629 -8.89 1.18 13.05
C LEU A 629 -7.37 1.33 13.15
N ALA A 630 -6.78 1.02 14.30
CA ALA A 630 -5.34 1.12 14.52
C ALA A 630 -4.56 0.26 13.50
N ILE A 631 -5.02 -0.98 13.25
CA ILE A 631 -4.47 -1.87 12.22
C ILE A 631 -4.59 -1.23 10.82
N THR A 632 -5.76 -0.67 10.48
CA THR A 632 -6.00 -0.02 9.19
C THR A 632 -5.05 1.18 8.97
N LEU A 633 -4.90 2.04 9.98
CA LEU A 633 -4.00 3.19 9.94
C LEU A 633 -2.53 2.76 9.79
N LEU A 634 -2.15 1.66 10.46
CA LEU A 634 -0.82 1.04 10.32
C LEU A 634 -0.56 0.57 8.88
N CYS A 635 -1.57 -0.02 8.22
CA CYS A 635 -1.47 -0.44 6.82
C CYS A 635 -1.27 0.73 5.86
N VAL A 636 -1.96 1.86 6.08
CA VAL A 636 -1.77 3.10 5.31
C VAL A 636 -0.37 3.68 5.53
N ALA A 637 0.10 3.73 6.78
CA ALA A 637 1.44 4.21 7.12
C ALA A 637 2.54 3.34 6.48
N LEU A 638 2.41 2.01 6.54
CA LEU A 638 3.34 1.08 5.88
C LEU A 638 3.27 1.18 4.35
N GLY A 639 2.09 1.36 3.76
CA GLY A 639 1.95 1.59 2.31
C GLY A 639 2.64 2.86 1.85
N LEU A 640 2.53 3.94 2.61
CA LEU A 640 3.23 5.20 2.36
C LEU A 640 4.75 5.06 2.56
N PHE A 641 5.20 4.32 3.57
CA PHE A 641 6.60 3.98 3.76
C PHE A 641 7.15 3.22 2.54
N PHE A 642 6.42 2.23 2.01
CA PHE A 642 6.81 1.54 0.78
C PHE A 642 6.77 2.41 -0.45
N TYR A 643 5.91 3.42 -0.54
CA TYR A 643 5.98 4.39 -1.63
C TYR A 643 7.34 5.11 -1.65
N TYR A 644 7.85 5.55 -0.51
CA TYR A 644 9.14 6.26 -0.42
C TYR A 644 10.37 5.34 -0.45
N MET A 645 10.29 4.12 0.07
CA MET A 645 11.44 3.22 0.12
C MET A 645 11.94 2.82 -1.30
N PRO A 646 13.24 2.98 -1.61
CA PRO A 646 13.83 2.49 -2.85
C PRO A 646 14.22 1.01 -2.71
N LEU A 647 13.21 0.13 -2.78
CA LEU A 647 13.45 -1.33 -2.84
C LEU A 647 14.19 -1.72 -4.13
N PRO A 648 15.12 -2.70 -4.08
CA PRO A 648 15.68 -3.32 -5.26
C PRO A 648 14.61 -4.13 -6.01
N GLU A 649 14.62 -4.06 -7.34
CA GLU A 649 13.75 -4.87 -8.20
C GLU A 649 14.55 -5.94 -8.95
N LEU A 650 13.86 -6.89 -9.58
CA LEU A 650 14.47 -8.05 -10.23
C LEU A 650 13.80 -8.39 -11.57
N ASN A 651 14.61 -8.54 -12.61
CA ASN A 651 14.17 -8.82 -13.96
C ASN A 651 14.07 -10.34 -14.23
N ASP A 652 13.09 -10.76 -15.04
CA ASP A 652 12.88 -12.16 -15.42
C ASP A 652 14.09 -12.75 -16.16
N ASN A 653 14.83 -11.92 -16.91
CA ASN A 653 16.05 -12.37 -17.59
C ASN A 653 17.21 -12.61 -16.62
N GLU A 654 17.33 -11.84 -15.53
CA GLU A 654 18.35 -12.03 -14.48
C GLU A 654 18.03 -13.28 -13.64
N LEU A 655 16.74 -13.55 -13.38
CA LEU A 655 16.27 -14.81 -12.81
C LEU A 655 16.62 -16.01 -13.69
N GLN A 656 16.50 -15.90 -15.02
CA GLN A 656 16.88 -16.97 -15.94
C GLN A 656 18.40 -17.19 -15.96
N GLU A 657 19.19 -16.12 -16.07
CA GLU A 657 20.66 -16.16 -16.00
C GLU A 657 21.15 -16.83 -14.71
N THR A 658 20.43 -16.63 -13.60
CA THR A 658 20.71 -17.30 -12.32
C THR A 658 20.36 -18.79 -12.32
N ALA A 659 19.30 -19.19 -13.02
CA ALA A 659 18.87 -20.59 -13.13
C ALA A 659 19.68 -21.39 -14.16
N ASP A 660 20.19 -20.74 -15.21
CA ASP A 660 21.05 -21.35 -16.23
C ASP A 660 22.48 -21.61 -15.70
N ARG A 661 22.87 -20.97 -14.59
CA ARG A 661 24.13 -21.21 -13.84
C ARG A 661 24.08 -22.40 -12.87
N LEU A 662 22.96 -23.12 -12.75
CA LEU A 662 22.85 -24.27 -11.86
C LEU A 662 23.59 -25.50 -12.43
N PRO A 663 24.16 -26.38 -11.58
CA PRO A 663 24.93 -27.55 -12.02
C PRO A 663 24.10 -28.63 -12.73
N VAL A 664 22.77 -28.50 -12.75
CA VAL A 664 21.84 -29.38 -13.47
C VAL A 664 20.85 -28.53 -14.27
N ASN A 665 20.72 -28.81 -15.57
CA ASN A 665 19.79 -28.14 -16.47
C ASN A 665 18.33 -28.32 -16.00
N PRO A 666 17.62 -27.26 -15.53
CA PRO A 666 16.27 -27.39 -14.98
C PRO A 666 15.19 -27.74 -16.02
N HIS A 667 15.53 -27.69 -17.31
CA HIS A 667 14.65 -28.03 -18.43
C HIS A 667 14.71 -29.53 -18.82
N LYS A 668 15.59 -30.33 -18.19
CA LYS A 668 15.66 -31.79 -18.36
C LYS A 668 14.27 -32.42 -18.18
N ARG A 669 13.84 -33.23 -19.15
CA ARG A 669 12.61 -34.03 -19.02
C ARG A 669 12.83 -35.11 -17.97
N SER A 670 11.84 -35.30 -17.12
CA SER A 670 11.79 -36.28 -16.04
C SER A 670 10.61 -37.24 -16.29
N ILE A 671 10.12 -37.90 -15.24
CA ILE A 671 9.01 -38.86 -15.27
C ILE A 671 7.81 -38.25 -16.02
N GLY A 672 7.17 -39.02 -16.90
CA GLY A 672 6.02 -38.54 -17.70
C GLY A 672 6.33 -37.42 -18.71
N GLY A 673 7.61 -37.14 -19.01
CA GLY A 673 8.03 -36.15 -20.02
C GLY A 673 7.96 -34.68 -19.57
N LEU A 674 7.41 -34.39 -18.39
CA LEU A 674 7.42 -33.05 -17.78
C LEU A 674 8.84 -32.63 -17.35
N GLN A 675 9.09 -31.32 -17.24
CA GLN A 675 10.39 -30.80 -16.80
C GLN A 675 10.60 -31.02 -15.30
N LEU A 676 11.82 -31.34 -14.87
CA LEU A 676 12.18 -31.57 -13.46
C LEU A 676 11.68 -30.46 -12.51
N ARG A 677 11.91 -29.19 -12.86
CA ARG A 677 11.45 -28.01 -12.09
C ARG A 677 9.91 -27.92 -11.97
N THR A 678 9.17 -28.51 -12.90
CA THR A 678 7.70 -28.51 -12.90
C THR A 678 7.17 -29.57 -11.93
N TRP A 679 7.77 -30.76 -11.87
CA TRP A 679 7.50 -31.72 -10.80
C TRP A 679 7.86 -31.17 -9.42
N SER A 680 9.04 -30.54 -9.27
CA SER A 680 9.42 -29.89 -8.01
C SER A 680 8.41 -28.84 -7.56
N LEU A 681 7.86 -28.05 -8.49
CA LEU A 681 6.81 -27.07 -8.18
C LEU A 681 5.49 -27.74 -7.80
N ILE A 682 5.05 -28.77 -8.53
CA ILE A 682 3.80 -29.50 -8.23
C ILE A 682 3.87 -30.09 -6.82
N PHE A 683 4.96 -30.78 -6.48
CA PHE A 683 5.11 -31.37 -5.15
C PHE A 683 5.31 -30.32 -4.04
N ALA A 684 5.98 -29.20 -4.31
CA ALA A 684 6.05 -28.07 -3.35
C ALA A 684 4.66 -27.48 -3.06
N VAL A 685 3.82 -27.28 -4.09
CA VAL A 685 2.47 -26.74 -3.95
C VAL A 685 1.55 -27.72 -3.20
N ILE A 686 1.61 -29.01 -3.53
CA ILE A 686 0.84 -30.05 -2.83
C ILE A 686 1.27 -30.14 -1.36
N ALA A 687 2.58 -30.19 -1.08
CA ALA A 687 3.08 -30.26 0.28
C ALA A 687 2.75 -29.01 1.11
N GLN A 688 2.75 -27.82 0.49
CA GLN A 688 2.28 -26.59 1.15
C GLN A 688 0.78 -26.65 1.47
N TRP A 689 -0.02 -27.24 0.58
CA TRP A 689 -1.46 -27.38 0.73
C TRP A 689 -1.84 -28.38 1.82
N THR A 690 -1.19 -29.56 1.86
CA THR A 690 -1.41 -30.53 2.94
C THR A 690 -0.82 -30.07 4.27
N TYR A 691 0.28 -29.31 4.26
CA TYR A 691 0.83 -28.65 5.44
C TYR A 691 -0.15 -27.63 6.04
N VAL A 692 -0.60 -26.61 5.28
CA VAL A 692 -1.46 -25.54 5.83
C VAL A 692 -2.84 -26.09 6.23
N ALA A 693 -3.36 -27.07 5.49
CA ALA A 693 -4.54 -27.83 5.91
C ALA A 693 -4.37 -28.44 7.31
N SER A 694 -3.23 -29.10 7.56
CA SER A 694 -2.94 -29.76 8.82
C SER A 694 -2.66 -28.77 9.96
N GLN A 695 -1.95 -27.68 9.67
CA GLN A 695 -1.65 -26.62 10.63
C GLN A 695 -2.94 -26.01 11.18
N GLU A 696 -3.87 -25.61 10.31
CA GLU A 696 -5.12 -24.99 10.77
C GLU A 696 -6.11 -26.00 11.36
N CYS A 697 -6.11 -27.27 10.95
CA CYS A 697 -6.85 -28.32 11.67
C CYS A 697 -6.35 -28.46 13.11
N ASN A 698 -5.03 -28.51 13.33
CA ASN A 698 -4.43 -28.56 14.66
C ASN A 698 -4.74 -27.29 15.47
N ASN A 699 -4.67 -26.11 14.84
CA ASN A 699 -4.91 -24.81 15.48
C ASN A 699 -6.37 -24.63 15.93
N ILE A 700 -7.34 -24.97 15.06
CA ILE A 700 -8.79 -24.82 15.33
C ILE A 700 -9.24 -25.81 16.42
N PHE A 701 -8.88 -27.09 16.30
CA PHE A 701 -9.35 -28.13 17.22
C PHE A 701 -8.46 -28.31 18.47
N PHE A 702 -7.47 -27.44 18.70
CA PHE A 702 -6.58 -27.48 19.86
C PHE A 702 -7.33 -27.46 21.21
N ARG A 703 -8.30 -26.55 21.36
CA ARG A 703 -9.09 -26.41 22.59
C ARG A 703 -10.02 -27.62 22.78
N ALA A 704 -10.68 -28.07 21.72
CA ALA A 704 -11.50 -29.28 21.74
C ALA A 704 -10.69 -30.54 22.09
N LEU A 705 -9.44 -30.65 21.62
CA LEU A 705 -8.54 -31.76 21.98
C LEU A 705 -8.22 -31.75 23.48
N LEU A 706 -7.82 -30.61 24.05
CA LEU A 706 -7.48 -30.52 25.48
C LEU A 706 -8.69 -30.73 26.40
N ILE A 707 -9.89 -30.30 26.00
CA ILE A 707 -11.11 -30.52 26.78
C ILE A 707 -11.51 -32.01 26.76
N ALA A 708 -11.44 -32.67 25.60
CA ALA A 708 -11.82 -34.08 25.42
C ALA A 708 -10.87 -35.11 26.08
N ILE A 709 -9.99 -34.68 26.98
CA ILE A 709 -9.02 -35.50 27.72
C ILE A 709 -9.26 -35.42 29.24
N LEU A 710 -10.10 -34.49 29.71
CA LEU A 710 -10.36 -34.28 31.14
C LEU A 710 -11.25 -35.39 31.72
N PRO A 711 -10.93 -35.94 32.90
CA PRO A 711 -11.79 -36.92 33.56
C PRO A 711 -13.14 -36.29 33.92
N ASN A 712 -14.21 -37.08 33.78
CA ASN A 712 -15.62 -36.72 34.03
C ASN A 712 -16.27 -35.73 33.04
N GLN A 713 -15.63 -35.36 31.91
CA GLN A 713 -16.30 -34.68 30.79
C GLN A 713 -16.62 -35.66 29.64
N GLU A 714 -17.46 -36.66 29.90
CA GLU A 714 -17.94 -37.63 28.89
C GLU A 714 -19.03 -37.05 27.96
N ASP A 715 -18.74 -35.92 27.31
CA ASP A 715 -19.56 -35.35 26.22
C ASP A 715 -18.88 -35.61 24.86
N ALA A 716 -18.80 -36.90 24.51
CA ALA A 716 -18.17 -37.37 23.27
C ALA A 716 -19.01 -37.03 22.02
N GLY A 717 -18.75 -35.87 21.41
CA GLY A 717 -19.39 -35.47 20.15
C GLY A 717 -19.36 -33.96 19.91
N SER A 718 -20.43 -33.46 19.30
CA SER A 718 -20.57 -32.05 18.88
C SER A 718 -20.52 -31.03 20.03
N ALA A 719 -20.81 -31.45 21.27
CA ALA A 719 -20.62 -30.63 22.48
C ALA A 719 -19.17 -30.13 22.63
N ALA A 720 -18.16 -30.98 22.36
CA ALA A 720 -16.75 -30.59 22.41
C ALA A 720 -16.37 -29.53 21.35
N THR A 721 -17.08 -29.47 20.21
CA THR A 721 -16.93 -28.39 19.21
C THR A 721 -17.71 -27.13 19.57
N ASN A 722 -18.72 -27.22 20.43
CA ASN A 722 -19.50 -26.07 20.93
C ASN A 722 -18.88 -25.44 22.19
N ALA A 723 -17.71 -25.91 22.66
CA ALA A 723 -17.02 -25.33 23.80
C ALA A 723 -16.66 -23.84 23.60
N ASP A 724 -16.52 -23.38 22.36
CA ASP A 724 -16.21 -21.99 22.00
C ASP A 724 -17.43 -21.03 22.09
N THR A 725 -18.66 -21.54 22.30
CA THR A 725 -19.88 -20.70 22.32
C THR A 725 -20.49 -20.45 23.70
N ASN A 726 -19.98 -21.06 24.78
CA ASN A 726 -20.56 -20.99 26.14
C ASN A 726 -19.72 -20.13 27.12
N PRO A 727 -20.13 -18.87 27.43
CA PRO A 727 -19.37 -17.95 28.29
C PRO A 727 -19.86 -17.95 29.76
N GLY A 728 -20.18 -19.11 30.34
CA GLY A 728 -20.94 -19.20 31.60
C GLY A 728 -20.16 -19.51 32.89
N GLU A 729 -18.99 -20.15 32.78
CA GLU A 729 -18.23 -20.67 33.92
C GLU A 729 -16.72 -20.63 33.59
N ASN A 730 -15.82 -20.62 34.58
CA ASN A 730 -14.40 -20.26 34.45
C ASN A 730 -13.57 -21.18 33.50
N SER A 731 -13.75 -21.00 32.19
CA SER A 731 -13.44 -22.00 31.16
C SER A 731 -11.98 -22.07 30.71
N ASP A 732 -11.15 -21.07 31.06
CA ASP A 732 -9.74 -21.02 30.65
C ASP A 732 -8.86 -22.04 31.41
N LYS A 733 -9.27 -22.48 32.61
CA LYS A 733 -8.54 -23.50 33.39
C LYS A 733 -9.47 -24.59 33.92
N PRO A 734 -9.77 -25.62 33.11
CA PRO A 734 -10.51 -26.79 33.56
C PRO A 734 -9.78 -27.59 34.67
N PRO A 735 -10.52 -28.27 35.57
CA PRO A 735 -9.93 -29.00 36.69
C PRO A 735 -9.13 -30.23 36.21
N GLY A 736 -7.80 -30.17 36.37
CA GLY A 736 -6.85 -31.23 35.97
C GLY A 736 -5.67 -30.72 35.12
N LEU A 737 -5.79 -29.53 34.55
CA LEU A 737 -4.73 -28.87 33.78
C LEU A 737 -3.87 -27.96 34.67
N ALA A 738 -2.54 -27.98 34.49
CA ALA A 738 -1.62 -27.21 35.34
C ALA A 738 -1.61 -25.71 35.02
N LEU A 739 -1.65 -25.36 33.72
CA LEU A 739 -1.80 -23.99 33.19
C LEU A 739 -3.18 -23.80 32.54
N GLY A 740 -3.51 -22.60 32.08
CA GLY A 740 -4.71 -22.37 31.27
C GLY A 740 -4.56 -22.94 29.85
N VAL A 741 -5.68 -23.27 29.20
CA VAL A 741 -5.71 -23.70 27.77
C VAL A 741 -5.09 -22.63 26.86
N THR A 742 -5.35 -21.37 27.17
CA THR A 742 -4.78 -20.19 26.52
C THR A 742 -3.27 -20.02 26.74
N ASP A 743 -2.76 -20.31 27.94
CA ASP A 743 -1.32 -20.35 28.22
C ASP A 743 -0.63 -21.49 27.43
N TYR A 744 -1.26 -22.67 27.35
CA TYR A 744 -0.71 -23.81 26.60
C TYR A 744 -0.62 -23.54 25.10
N HIS A 745 -1.62 -22.88 24.51
CA HIS A 745 -1.58 -22.45 23.11
C HIS A 745 -0.44 -21.44 22.89
N LEU A 746 -0.24 -20.51 23.83
CA LEU A 746 0.87 -19.55 23.78
C LEU A 746 2.25 -20.24 23.88
N VAL A 747 2.41 -21.26 24.73
CA VAL A 747 3.63 -22.07 24.81
C VAL A 747 3.90 -22.82 23.49
N ALA A 748 2.86 -23.37 22.88
CA ALA A 748 2.96 -24.06 21.59
C ALA A 748 3.40 -23.11 20.45
N HIS A 749 2.76 -21.94 20.33
CA HIS A 749 3.17 -20.90 19.36
C HIS A 749 4.57 -20.31 19.66
N SER A 750 4.98 -20.29 20.93
CA SER A 750 6.36 -19.93 21.30
C SER A 750 7.38 -20.97 20.83
N ALA A 751 7.07 -22.27 20.96
CA ALA A 751 7.91 -23.34 20.45
C ALA A 751 8.01 -23.33 18.91
N PHE A 752 6.89 -23.07 18.23
CA PHE A 752 6.82 -22.84 16.78
C PHE A 752 7.71 -21.66 16.34
N ALA A 753 7.70 -20.53 17.06
CA ALA A 753 8.57 -19.39 16.77
C ALA A 753 10.05 -19.72 17.01
N VAL A 754 10.39 -20.38 18.13
CA VAL A 754 11.76 -20.78 18.49
C VAL A 754 12.36 -21.75 17.47
N SER A 755 11.60 -22.74 17.00
CA SER A 755 12.07 -23.71 16.00
C SER A 755 12.56 -23.05 14.71
N ARG A 756 11.88 -21.98 14.25
CA ARG A 756 12.25 -21.18 13.07
C ARG A 756 13.63 -20.55 13.23
N PHE A 757 13.95 -20.00 14.41
CA PHE A 757 15.29 -19.45 14.70
C PHE A 757 16.37 -20.54 14.79
N ILE A 758 16.09 -21.66 15.44
CA ILE A 758 17.02 -22.80 15.53
C ILE A 758 17.36 -23.31 14.13
N VAL A 759 16.35 -23.55 13.28
CA VAL A 759 16.57 -24.04 11.93
C VAL A 759 17.19 -22.97 11.02
N ALA A 760 16.89 -21.67 11.18
CA ALA A 760 17.62 -20.60 10.48
C ALA A 760 19.13 -20.62 10.77
N TYR A 761 19.51 -20.86 12.03
CA TYR A 761 20.91 -20.98 12.43
C TYR A 761 21.56 -22.27 11.87
N LEU A 762 20.83 -23.38 11.87
CA LEU A 762 21.30 -24.64 11.26
C LEU A 762 21.44 -24.54 9.74
N THR A 763 20.54 -23.86 9.04
CA THR A 763 20.67 -23.61 7.59
C THR A 763 21.84 -22.66 7.29
N TYR A 764 22.07 -21.63 8.11
CA TYR A 764 23.28 -20.79 8.03
C TYR A 764 24.56 -21.61 8.15
N LEU A 765 24.66 -22.50 9.15
CA LEU A 765 25.79 -23.41 9.30
C LEU A 765 25.91 -24.41 8.14
N SER A 766 24.80 -24.83 7.52
CA SER A 766 24.81 -25.76 6.37
C SER A 766 25.42 -25.18 5.09
N VAL A 767 25.49 -23.85 4.97
CA VAL A 767 26.23 -23.17 3.90
C VAL A 767 27.72 -23.16 4.22
N ARG A 768 28.06 -22.69 5.44
CA ARG A 768 29.45 -22.49 5.88
C ARG A 768 30.25 -23.79 6.08
N ASN A 769 29.60 -24.87 6.54
CA ASN A 769 30.25 -26.13 6.90
C ASN A 769 29.73 -27.27 6.00
N PRO A 770 30.52 -27.80 5.04
CA PRO A 770 30.09 -28.86 4.13
C PRO A 770 29.66 -30.18 4.79
N ARG A 771 30.07 -30.42 6.06
CA ARG A 771 29.69 -31.60 6.85
C ARG A 771 28.29 -31.53 7.47
N MET A 772 27.64 -30.36 7.48
CA MET A 772 26.31 -30.18 8.09
C MET A 772 25.19 -30.59 7.11
N PRO A 773 24.04 -31.12 7.60
CA PRO A 773 22.89 -31.42 6.75
C PRO A 773 22.40 -30.18 5.98
N LYS A 774 22.07 -30.35 4.70
CA LYS A 774 21.56 -29.28 3.82
C LYS A 774 20.08 -28.97 4.11
N PRO A 775 19.54 -27.79 3.74
CA PRO A 775 18.19 -27.36 4.11
C PRO A 775 17.06 -28.33 3.75
N ARG A 776 17.16 -29.06 2.62
CA ARG A 776 16.22 -30.13 2.24
C ARG A 776 16.15 -31.30 3.25
N THR A 777 17.26 -31.59 3.93
CA THR A 777 17.31 -32.62 4.97
C THR A 777 16.80 -32.09 6.31
N TRP A 778 16.99 -30.79 6.60
CA TRP A 778 16.27 -30.15 7.72
C TRP A 778 14.76 -30.12 7.51
N LEU A 779 14.28 -29.91 6.28
CA LEU A 779 12.85 -30.08 5.93
C LEU A 779 12.39 -31.53 6.18
N SER A 780 13.19 -32.53 5.77
CA SER A 780 12.90 -33.95 6.02
C SER A 780 12.78 -34.26 7.51
N ILE A 781 13.69 -33.72 8.33
CA ILE A 781 13.71 -33.87 9.80
C ILE A 781 12.49 -33.19 10.44
N SER A 782 12.18 -31.93 10.07
CA SER A 782 11.00 -31.20 10.58
C SER A 782 9.69 -31.91 10.25
N VAL A 783 9.50 -32.36 9.01
CA VAL A 783 8.28 -33.07 8.60
C VAL A 783 8.19 -34.44 9.27
N GLY A 784 9.30 -35.18 9.41
CA GLY A 784 9.34 -36.45 10.13
C GLY A 784 9.05 -36.31 11.63
N LEU A 785 9.58 -35.27 12.28
CA LEU A 785 9.31 -34.96 13.69
C LEU A 785 7.83 -34.58 13.90
N SER A 786 7.26 -33.78 13.00
CA SER A 786 5.84 -33.41 13.02
C SER A 786 4.94 -34.62 12.85
N LEU A 787 5.26 -35.51 11.89
CA LEU A 787 4.51 -36.75 11.66
C LEU A 787 4.57 -37.71 12.87
N PHE A 788 5.74 -37.86 13.48
CA PHE A 788 5.90 -38.65 14.71
C PHE A 788 5.11 -38.06 15.88
N ALA A 789 5.18 -36.75 16.08
CA ALA A 789 4.43 -36.05 17.11
C ALA A 789 2.91 -36.17 16.92
N ALA A 790 2.42 -36.01 15.67
CA ALA A 790 1.00 -36.19 15.32
C ALA A 790 0.52 -37.65 15.50
N LEU A 791 1.36 -38.64 15.24
CA LEU A 791 1.03 -40.03 15.55
C LEU A 791 0.92 -40.23 17.07
N LEU A 792 1.80 -39.58 17.83
CA LEU A 792 1.86 -39.70 19.28
C LEU A 792 0.68 -39.02 20.00
N THR A 793 0.10 -37.93 19.46
CA THR A 793 -1.16 -37.34 19.98
C THR A 793 -2.39 -38.22 19.75
N VAL A 794 -2.38 -39.08 18.72
CA VAL A 794 -3.47 -40.03 18.41
C VAL A 794 -3.34 -41.32 19.22
N VAL A 795 -2.11 -41.81 19.43
CA VAL A 795 -1.84 -43.12 20.03
C VAL A 795 -1.77 -43.09 21.57
N LEU A 796 -1.28 -42.01 22.19
CA LEU A 796 -1.17 -41.95 23.64
C LEU A 796 -2.53 -41.72 24.31
N ARG A 797 -2.83 -42.53 25.33
CA ARG A 797 -3.90 -42.29 26.31
C ARG A 797 -3.30 -42.24 27.71
N PRO A 798 -2.67 -41.12 28.11
CA PRO A 798 -2.10 -40.97 29.44
C PRO A 798 -3.22 -40.77 30.47
N ALA A 799 -2.97 -41.19 31.72
CA ALA A 799 -3.86 -40.87 32.84
C ALA A 799 -3.79 -39.38 33.22
N ASP A 800 -2.64 -38.73 33.01
CA ASP A 800 -2.43 -37.30 33.20
C ASP A 800 -2.67 -36.52 31.89
N PRO A 801 -3.67 -35.62 31.80
CA PRO A 801 -3.90 -34.79 30.61
C PRO A 801 -2.67 -34.01 30.15
N ASN A 802 -1.86 -33.57 31.12
CA ASN A 802 -0.63 -32.81 30.91
C ASN A 802 0.44 -33.56 30.10
N MET A 803 0.39 -34.89 29.98
CA MET A 803 1.36 -35.65 29.17
C MET A 803 1.06 -35.60 27.67
N LEU A 804 -0.20 -35.46 27.25
CA LEU A 804 -0.55 -35.37 25.82
C LEU A 804 -0.20 -33.99 25.22
N LEU A 805 -0.05 -32.96 26.06
CA LEU A 805 0.51 -31.67 25.67
C LEU A 805 1.93 -31.81 25.05
N ILE A 806 2.75 -32.74 25.55
CA ILE A 806 4.15 -32.89 25.13
C ILE A 806 4.25 -33.15 23.60
N PRO A 807 3.56 -34.16 23.02
CA PRO A 807 3.54 -34.32 21.57
C PRO A 807 2.84 -33.17 20.82
N VAL A 808 1.84 -32.49 21.39
CA VAL A 808 1.25 -31.30 20.72
C VAL A 808 2.27 -30.17 20.60
N VAL A 809 2.99 -29.82 21.67
CA VAL A 809 4.04 -28.78 21.63
C VAL A 809 5.21 -29.23 20.73
N LEU A 810 5.54 -30.53 20.71
CA LEU A 810 6.55 -31.08 19.81
C LEU A 810 6.12 -31.02 18.33
N PHE A 811 4.83 -31.16 18.04
CA PHE A 811 4.28 -30.95 16.70
C PHE A 811 4.44 -29.49 16.25
N TYR A 812 4.02 -28.52 17.08
CA TYR A 812 4.21 -27.09 16.80
C TYR A 812 5.70 -26.72 16.62
N PHE A 813 6.60 -27.32 17.39
CA PHE A 813 8.05 -27.17 17.22
C PHE A 813 8.56 -27.80 15.91
N GLY A 814 8.06 -28.98 15.54
CA GLY A 814 8.45 -29.68 14.32
C GLY A 814 7.97 -28.96 13.05
N GLU A 815 6.75 -28.41 13.07
CA GLU A 815 6.07 -27.86 11.90
C GLU A 815 6.57 -26.44 11.55
N GLY A 816 6.95 -25.64 12.55
CA GLY A 816 7.32 -24.22 12.38
C GLY A 816 8.28 -23.90 11.23
N PRO A 817 9.34 -24.68 10.97
CA PRO A 817 10.29 -24.46 9.87
C PRO A 817 9.80 -24.95 8.49
N VAL A 818 8.76 -25.77 8.43
CA VAL A 818 8.33 -26.48 7.22
C VAL A 818 7.83 -25.52 6.14
N TRP A 819 6.90 -24.61 6.47
CA TRP A 819 6.36 -23.62 5.52
C TRP A 819 7.46 -22.76 4.88
N PRO A 820 8.41 -22.14 5.63
CA PRO A 820 9.53 -21.42 5.04
C PRO A 820 10.43 -22.27 4.15
N LEU A 821 10.71 -23.52 4.54
CA LEU A 821 11.60 -24.40 3.79
C LEU A 821 10.97 -24.90 2.48
N ILE A 822 9.70 -25.30 2.47
CA ILE A 822 8.98 -25.66 1.24
C ILE A 822 8.96 -24.47 0.28
N PHE A 823 8.65 -23.26 0.78
CA PHE A 823 8.61 -22.06 -0.04
C PHE A 823 9.98 -21.71 -0.65
N ALA A 824 11.04 -21.69 0.16
CA ALA A 824 12.39 -21.39 -0.31
C ALA A 824 12.94 -22.41 -1.31
N ILE A 825 12.78 -23.70 -1.02
CA ILE A 825 13.29 -24.78 -1.87
C ILE A 825 12.48 -24.87 -3.18
N GLY A 826 11.16 -24.66 -3.14
CA GLY A 826 10.28 -24.68 -4.32
C GLY A 826 10.57 -23.59 -5.37
N LEU A 827 11.18 -22.46 -4.96
CA LEU A 827 11.61 -21.39 -5.88
C LEU A 827 12.92 -21.69 -6.62
N ARG A 828 13.75 -22.66 -6.16
CA ARG A 828 15.03 -23.01 -6.81
C ARG A 828 14.79 -23.61 -8.20
N GLY A 829 15.65 -23.28 -9.17
CA GLY A 829 15.58 -23.78 -10.55
C GLY A 829 14.44 -23.24 -11.44
N GLN A 830 13.59 -22.33 -10.95
CA GLN A 830 12.41 -21.88 -11.70
C GLN A 830 12.70 -20.82 -12.79
N GLY A 831 13.78 -20.04 -12.69
CA GLY A 831 14.20 -19.05 -13.70
C GLY A 831 13.13 -17.99 -13.96
N ARG A 832 12.77 -17.75 -15.24
CA ARG A 832 11.64 -16.84 -15.60
C ARG A 832 10.29 -17.21 -14.93
N ARG A 833 10.17 -18.39 -14.35
CA ARG A 833 8.96 -18.85 -13.66
C ARG A 833 8.97 -18.56 -12.15
N THR A 834 10.05 -18.08 -11.53
CA THR A 834 10.11 -17.90 -10.06
C THR A 834 8.98 -17.02 -9.50
N LYS A 835 8.65 -15.91 -10.15
CA LYS A 835 7.49 -15.05 -9.78
C LYS A 835 6.14 -15.77 -9.86
N ARG A 836 6.04 -16.82 -10.69
CA ARG A 836 4.86 -17.69 -10.82
C ARG A 836 4.86 -18.80 -9.78
N ALA A 837 6.03 -19.40 -9.53
CA ALA A 837 6.21 -20.40 -8.50
C ALA A 837 5.85 -19.84 -7.13
N ALA A 838 6.25 -18.60 -6.81
CA ALA A 838 5.83 -17.90 -5.60
C ALA A 838 4.30 -17.83 -5.47
N ALA A 839 3.60 -17.37 -6.52
CA ALA A 839 2.15 -17.29 -6.52
C ALA A 839 1.46 -18.66 -6.34
N PHE A 840 1.94 -19.70 -7.04
CA PHE A 840 1.39 -21.05 -6.88
C PHE A 840 1.67 -21.67 -5.50
N ILE A 841 2.84 -21.42 -4.89
CA ILE A 841 3.13 -21.94 -3.55
C ILE A 841 2.33 -21.17 -2.49
N THR A 842 2.17 -19.84 -2.59
CA THR A 842 1.25 -19.10 -1.70
C THR A 842 -0.20 -19.55 -1.87
N MET A 843 -0.63 -19.86 -3.11
CA MET A 843 -1.95 -20.47 -3.37
C MET A 843 -2.12 -21.84 -2.69
N GLY A 844 -1.02 -22.55 -2.41
CA GLY A 844 -1.02 -23.74 -1.55
C GLY A 844 -1.62 -23.47 -0.16
N GLY A 845 -1.53 -22.25 0.38
CA GLY A 845 -2.16 -21.87 1.65
C GLY A 845 -3.68 -22.05 1.72
N SER A 846 -4.35 -22.25 0.58
CA SER A 846 -5.78 -22.59 0.52
C SER A 846 -6.17 -23.95 1.13
N GLY A 847 -5.22 -24.79 1.57
CA GLY A 847 -5.51 -26.10 2.17
C GLY A 847 -6.47 -26.09 3.36
N ALA A 848 -6.41 -25.05 4.19
CA ALA A 848 -7.30 -24.87 5.34
C ALA A 848 -8.78 -24.61 4.97
N ALA A 849 -9.12 -24.48 3.68
CA ALA A 849 -10.50 -24.27 3.22
C ALA A 849 -11.42 -25.50 3.35
N PHE A 850 -10.85 -26.71 3.36
CA PHE A 850 -11.61 -27.96 3.20
C PHE A 850 -11.47 -28.91 4.40
N PHE A 851 -10.24 -29.21 4.80
CA PHE A 851 -10.00 -30.24 5.82
C PHE A 851 -10.58 -29.96 7.21
N PRO A 852 -10.71 -28.70 7.69
CA PRO A 852 -11.43 -28.42 8.93
C PRO A 852 -12.89 -28.90 8.92
N TYR A 853 -13.59 -28.89 7.78
CA TYR A 853 -14.93 -29.49 7.68
C TYR A 853 -14.89 -31.01 7.69
N VAL A 854 -13.86 -31.63 7.13
CA VAL A 854 -13.68 -33.09 7.20
C VAL A 854 -13.47 -33.52 8.65
N MET A 855 -12.64 -32.79 9.39
CA MET A 855 -12.41 -33.01 10.82
C MET A 855 -13.67 -32.76 11.66
N TYR A 856 -14.39 -31.67 11.40
CA TYR A 856 -15.69 -31.38 12.02
C TYR A 856 -16.72 -32.48 11.75
N ALA A 857 -16.84 -32.96 10.50
CA ALA A 857 -17.78 -34.01 10.13
C ALA A 857 -17.44 -35.36 10.80
N ILE A 858 -16.15 -35.69 10.97
CA ILE A 858 -15.71 -36.86 11.74
C ILE A 858 -16.22 -36.76 13.19
N ILE A 859 -16.00 -35.63 13.86
CA ILE A 859 -16.41 -35.42 15.26
C ILE A 859 -17.95 -35.41 15.39
N ASN A 860 -18.65 -34.72 14.49
CA ASN A 860 -20.11 -34.62 14.51
C ASN A 860 -20.81 -35.97 14.20
N ASN A 861 -20.12 -36.90 13.54
CA ASN A 861 -20.60 -38.28 13.34
C ASN A 861 -20.31 -39.21 14.53
N GLY A 862 -19.94 -38.67 15.70
CA GLY A 862 -19.75 -39.41 16.94
C GLY A 862 -18.35 -39.98 17.17
N ALA A 863 -17.35 -39.60 16.37
CA ALA A 863 -15.95 -39.95 16.64
C ALA A 863 -15.36 -39.03 17.73
N THR A 864 -14.43 -39.56 18.54
CA THR A 864 -13.71 -38.74 19.52
C THR A 864 -12.78 -37.74 18.84
N VAL A 865 -12.55 -36.59 19.48
CA VAL A 865 -11.64 -35.55 18.93
C VAL A 865 -10.24 -36.11 18.68
N GLN A 866 -9.70 -36.93 19.59
CA GLN A 866 -8.42 -37.63 19.39
C GLN A 866 -8.38 -38.48 18.12
N LEU A 867 -9.47 -39.18 17.76
CA LEU A 867 -9.52 -39.99 16.55
C LEU A 867 -9.55 -39.11 15.29
N ALA A 868 -10.16 -37.92 15.35
CA ALA A 868 -10.17 -36.96 14.25
C ALA A 868 -8.76 -36.44 13.88
N PHE A 869 -7.80 -36.43 14.82
CA PHE A 869 -6.39 -36.09 14.56
C PHE A 869 -5.67 -37.11 13.65
N VAL A 870 -6.25 -38.29 13.34
CA VAL A 870 -5.74 -39.17 12.26
C VAL A 870 -5.68 -38.43 10.91
N LEU A 871 -6.55 -37.44 10.67
CA LEU A 871 -6.52 -36.62 9.47
C LEU A 871 -5.21 -35.81 9.35
N ILE A 872 -4.71 -35.28 10.46
CA ILE A 872 -3.43 -34.54 10.54
C ILE A 872 -2.25 -35.47 10.23
N VAL A 873 -2.27 -36.71 10.72
CA VAL A 873 -1.27 -37.74 10.38
C VAL A 873 -1.29 -38.03 8.87
N ALA A 874 -2.47 -38.25 8.29
CA ALA A 874 -2.62 -38.52 6.85
C ALA A 874 -2.15 -37.34 5.97
N LEU A 875 -2.44 -36.10 6.38
CA LEU A 875 -1.95 -34.89 5.70
C LEU A 875 -0.42 -34.77 5.78
N PHE A 876 0.20 -35.06 6.93
CA PHE A 876 1.66 -35.02 7.05
C PHE A 876 2.38 -36.14 6.27
N VAL A 877 1.75 -37.31 6.07
CA VAL A 877 2.26 -38.35 5.16
C VAL A 877 2.32 -37.83 3.71
N LEU A 878 1.31 -37.09 3.26
CA LEU A 878 1.33 -36.44 1.94
C LEU A 878 2.38 -35.33 1.86
N THR A 879 2.51 -34.50 2.91
CA THR A 879 3.57 -33.48 3.02
C THR A 879 4.97 -34.08 2.96
N ALA A 880 5.20 -35.27 3.54
CA ALA A 880 6.48 -35.98 3.53
C ALA A 880 6.93 -36.45 2.14
N PHE A 881 6.02 -36.61 1.18
CA PHE A 881 6.37 -37.03 -0.18
C PHE A 881 7.36 -36.07 -0.86
N TYR A 882 7.22 -34.75 -0.65
CA TYR A 882 8.09 -33.75 -1.27
C TYR A 882 9.56 -33.81 -0.79
N PRO A 883 9.90 -33.77 0.51
CA PRO A 883 11.28 -33.96 0.96
C PRO A 883 11.84 -35.34 0.57
N ILE A 884 11.06 -36.43 0.66
CA ILE A 884 11.50 -37.77 0.25
C ILE A 884 11.88 -37.78 -1.25
N TRP A 885 11.11 -37.10 -2.10
CA TRP A 885 11.42 -36.96 -3.53
C TRP A 885 12.72 -36.15 -3.79
N LEU A 886 12.92 -35.05 -3.04
CA LEU A 886 14.13 -34.23 -3.09
C LEU A 886 15.39 -34.96 -2.58
N GLU A 887 15.24 -35.89 -1.64
CA GLU A 887 16.32 -36.74 -1.16
C GLU A 887 16.63 -37.85 -2.18
N SER A 888 15.60 -38.47 -2.75
CA SER A 888 15.72 -39.66 -3.62
C SER A 888 16.32 -39.36 -5.00
N LEU A 889 15.95 -38.25 -5.65
CA LEU A 889 16.44 -37.94 -7.00
C LEU A 889 17.72 -37.09 -6.99
N LYS A 890 18.81 -37.64 -7.55
CA LYS A 890 20.11 -36.95 -7.71
C LYS A 890 19.99 -35.59 -8.42
N ASP A 891 19.20 -35.51 -9.50
CA ASP A 891 18.98 -34.25 -10.23
C ASP A 891 18.22 -33.21 -9.37
N ALA A 892 17.21 -33.63 -8.59
CA ALA A 892 16.42 -32.74 -7.75
C ALA A 892 17.24 -32.20 -6.57
N ARG A 893 18.05 -33.08 -5.96
CA ARG A 893 19.07 -32.75 -4.96
C ARG A 893 20.03 -31.67 -5.45
N ALA A 894 20.63 -31.86 -6.63
CA ALA A 894 21.58 -30.89 -7.19
C ALA A 894 20.93 -29.57 -7.63
N MET A 895 19.65 -29.58 -8.04
CA MET A 895 18.88 -28.36 -8.33
C MET A 895 18.52 -27.56 -7.05
N THR A 896 18.49 -28.21 -5.87
CA THR A 896 17.99 -27.61 -4.62
C THR A 896 19.04 -27.38 -3.53
N ASN A 897 20.21 -28.01 -3.60
CA ASN A 897 21.31 -27.76 -2.67
C ASN A 897 21.78 -26.29 -2.74
N PRO A 898 22.03 -25.60 -1.61
CA PRO A 898 22.99 -24.51 -1.54
C PRO A 898 24.40 -25.09 -1.54
N GLU A 899 24.96 -25.24 -2.74
CA GLU A 899 26.39 -25.40 -2.98
C GLU A 899 27.00 -24.01 -3.19
N HIS A 900 28.23 -23.82 -2.74
CA HIS A 900 29.01 -22.63 -3.13
C HIS A 900 29.25 -22.72 -4.63
N SER A 901 28.66 -21.81 -5.40
CA SER A 901 29.19 -21.54 -6.73
C SER A 901 30.60 -20.96 -6.53
N VAL A 902 31.61 -21.73 -6.90
CA VAL A 902 32.99 -21.23 -6.99
C VAL A 902 33.03 -20.34 -8.22
N ILE A 903 32.56 -19.12 -8.02
CA ILE A 903 32.80 -17.96 -8.87
C ILE A 903 33.64 -17.05 -7.99
N THR A 904 34.95 -17.10 -8.19
CA THR A 904 35.93 -16.23 -7.54
C THR A 904 35.49 -14.78 -7.73
N ALA A 905 35.79 -13.88 -6.79
CA ALA A 905 35.42 -12.47 -6.94
C ALA A 905 35.96 -11.89 -8.27
N GLU A 906 37.14 -12.34 -8.68
CA GLU A 906 37.79 -12.05 -9.96
C GLU A 906 37.01 -12.61 -11.16
N GLU A 907 36.49 -13.84 -11.11
CA GLU A 907 35.63 -14.40 -12.17
C GLU A 907 34.29 -13.67 -12.26
N ARG A 908 33.71 -13.29 -11.12
CA ARG A 908 32.47 -12.48 -11.06
C ARG A 908 32.68 -11.13 -11.72
N GLN A 909 33.85 -10.52 -11.51
CA GLN A 909 34.23 -9.20 -12.01
C GLN A 909 34.64 -9.24 -13.49
N ALA A 910 35.52 -10.18 -13.88
CA ALA A 910 35.91 -10.39 -15.28
C ALA A 910 34.72 -10.78 -16.17
N HIS A 911 33.75 -11.55 -15.66
CA HIS A 911 32.52 -11.86 -16.39
C HIS A 911 31.54 -10.67 -16.42
N GLU A 912 31.54 -9.77 -15.42
CA GLU A 912 30.82 -8.49 -15.53
C GLU A 912 31.45 -7.57 -16.58
N ASP A 913 32.79 -7.48 -16.64
CA ASP A 913 33.52 -6.75 -17.68
C ASP A 913 33.25 -7.35 -19.07
N GLU A 914 33.23 -8.69 -19.21
CA GLU A 914 32.87 -9.36 -20.46
C GLU A 914 31.40 -9.12 -20.85
N ILE A 915 30.48 -9.06 -19.87
CA ILE A 915 29.06 -8.74 -20.12
C ILE A 915 28.90 -7.29 -20.55
N ASP A 916 29.59 -6.33 -19.94
CA ASP A 916 29.46 -4.92 -20.32
C ASP A 916 30.21 -4.61 -21.63
N MET A 917 31.35 -5.26 -21.88
CA MET A 917 31.97 -5.32 -23.21
C MET A 917 31.00 -5.89 -24.25
N ASN A 918 30.33 -7.01 -23.99
CA ASN A 918 29.32 -7.56 -24.91
C ASN A 918 28.11 -6.64 -25.10
N ARG A 919 27.68 -5.91 -24.06
CA ARG A 919 26.62 -4.89 -24.15
C ARG A 919 27.06 -3.71 -25.00
N GLU A 920 28.27 -3.21 -24.81
CA GLU A 920 28.84 -2.11 -25.58
C GLU A 920 29.14 -2.53 -27.03
N VAL A 921 29.61 -3.75 -27.30
CA VAL A 921 29.73 -4.32 -28.65
C VAL A 921 28.35 -4.43 -29.32
N ARG A 922 27.31 -4.87 -28.59
CA ARG A 922 25.93 -4.87 -29.09
C ARG A 922 25.37 -3.46 -29.30
N ARG A 923 25.74 -2.48 -28.46
CA ARG A 923 25.41 -1.05 -28.60
C ARG A 923 26.08 -0.49 -29.85
N ARG A 924 27.38 -0.68 -30.02
CA ARG A 924 28.16 -0.30 -31.21
C ARG A 924 27.61 -0.93 -32.47
N ARG A 925 27.33 -2.24 -32.49
CA ARG A 925 26.67 -2.91 -33.64
C ARG A 925 25.32 -2.27 -33.98
N ARG A 926 24.49 -1.89 -33.00
CA ARG A 926 23.22 -1.15 -33.25
C ARG A 926 23.42 0.28 -33.74
N THR A 927 24.41 1.00 -33.21
CA THR A 927 24.76 2.35 -33.67
C THR A 927 25.28 2.29 -35.10
N LEU A 928 26.19 1.37 -35.40
CA LEU A 928 26.72 1.10 -36.74
C LEU A 928 25.62 0.66 -37.72
N SER A 929 24.70 -0.22 -37.33
CA SER A 929 23.56 -0.61 -38.20
C SER A 929 22.61 0.57 -38.44
N THR A 930 22.45 1.47 -37.48
CA THR A 930 21.64 2.69 -37.62
C THR A 930 22.33 3.72 -38.53
N ILE A 931 23.65 3.86 -38.42
CA ILE A 931 24.48 4.70 -39.31
C ILE A 931 24.46 4.12 -40.73
N ALA A 932 24.62 2.80 -40.89
CA ALA A 932 24.53 2.11 -42.18
C ALA A 932 23.14 2.28 -42.80
N ALA A 933 22.07 2.15 -42.02
CA ALA A 933 20.70 2.41 -42.49
C ALA A 933 20.51 3.88 -42.92
N LYS A 934 21.02 4.86 -42.16
CA LYS A 934 21.03 6.27 -42.57
C LYS A 934 21.84 6.50 -43.85
N ARG A 935 23.03 5.91 -43.98
CA ARG A 935 23.91 6.03 -45.16
C ARG A 935 23.27 5.39 -46.40
N LYS A 936 22.61 4.24 -46.25
CA LYS A 936 21.83 3.59 -47.32
C LYS A 936 20.62 4.43 -47.73
N ARG A 937 19.93 5.09 -46.78
CA ARG A 937 18.80 6.01 -47.06
C ARG A 937 19.25 7.31 -47.75
N GLY A 938 20.43 7.84 -47.40
CA GLY A 938 21.05 8.97 -48.12
C GLY A 938 21.48 8.59 -49.54
N SER A 939 22.09 7.42 -49.72
CA SER A 939 22.52 6.90 -51.04
C SER A 939 21.36 6.61 -52.01
N ILE A 940 20.12 6.53 -51.53
CA ILE A 940 18.92 6.42 -52.37
C ILE A 940 18.50 7.80 -52.91
N PHE A 941 18.73 8.87 -52.16
CA PHE A 941 18.47 10.25 -52.61
C PHE A 941 19.55 10.80 -53.56
N SER A 942 20.75 10.21 -53.60
CA SER A 942 21.86 10.64 -54.46
C SER A 942 21.91 9.95 -55.83
N LYS A 943 20.77 9.45 -56.35
CA LYS A 943 20.68 8.71 -57.63
C LYS A 943 19.75 9.38 -58.67
N ILE A 944 19.59 10.70 -58.60
CA ILE A 944 18.85 11.49 -59.60
C ILE A 944 19.71 12.66 -60.10
N SER A 945 20.71 12.34 -60.92
CA SER A 945 21.33 13.24 -61.91
C SER A 945 22.18 12.43 -62.92
N PRO A 946 22.21 12.79 -64.21
CA PRO A 946 23.04 12.11 -65.21
C PRO A 946 24.11 13.01 -65.86
N PHE A 947 25.40 12.68 -65.71
CA PHE A 947 26.48 12.79 -66.73
C PHE A 947 27.86 12.45 -66.12
N GLY A 948 28.88 12.27 -66.96
CA GLY A 948 30.31 12.23 -66.55
C GLY A 948 30.99 10.86 -66.64
N ARG A 949 32.31 10.86 -66.92
CA ARG A 949 33.09 9.66 -67.32
C ARG A 949 34.42 9.55 -66.55
N THR A 950 34.89 8.31 -66.38
CA THR A 950 36.31 7.85 -66.25
C THR A 950 37.19 8.17 -65.01
N ASN A 951 37.74 7.07 -64.46
CA ASN A 951 39.10 6.83 -63.92
C ASN A 951 39.50 7.30 -62.49
N GLY A 952 40.24 6.42 -61.78
CA GLY A 952 40.84 6.61 -60.44
C GLY A 952 40.95 5.28 -59.66
N GLU A 953 42.15 4.86 -59.27
CA GLU A 953 42.49 3.48 -58.85
C GLU A 953 42.35 3.16 -57.33
N SER A 954 42.08 1.88 -57.01
CA SER A 954 42.38 1.19 -55.72
C SER A 954 41.70 1.73 -54.43
N VAL A 955 41.59 1.02 -53.29
CA VAL A 955 42.30 -0.13 -52.70
C VAL A 955 41.31 -1.11 -52.03
N THR A 956 41.70 -2.38 -51.88
CA THR A 956 41.04 -3.43 -51.07
C THR A 956 42.09 -4.30 -50.34
N PRO A 957 41.72 -5.09 -49.32
CA PRO A 957 40.96 -4.78 -48.11
C PRO A 957 41.89 -4.95 -46.87
N PRO A 958 41.39 -5.44 -45.71
CA PRO A 958 41.73 -6.84 -45.40
C PRO A 958 40.51 -7.69 -44.96
N ALA A 959 40.68 -9.01 -45.02
CA ALA A 959 39.68 -9.98 -44.58
C ALA A 959 39.75 -10.26 -43.07
N VAL A 960 38.72 -10.91 -42.53
CA VAL A 960 38.73 -11.57 -41.21
C VAL A 960 38.16 -12.96 -41.41
N GLU A 961 38.89 -13.98 -40.96
CA GLU A 961 38.55 -15.39 -41.19
C GLU A 961 37.41 -15.88 -40.29
N HIS A 962 36.73 -16.93 -40.74
CA HIS A 962 35.76 -17.68 -39.96
C HIS A 962 36.38 -19.01 -39.52
N SER A 963 36.82 -19.08 -38.27
CA SER A 963 37.27 -20.33 -37.65
C SER A 963 36.10 -20.99 -36.91
N GLU A 964 35.54 -22.07 -37.48
CA GLU A 964 34.66 -22.99 -36.74
C GLU A 964 35.50 -24.05 -36.03
N GLU A 965 35.73 -23.88 -34.73
CA GLU A 965 36.45 -24.89 -33.94
C GLU A 965 35.48 -26.00 -33.48
N LYS A 966 35.66 -27.22 -34.01
CA LYS A 966 34.71 -28.33 -33.84
C LYS A 966 35.42 -29.59 -33.35
N ASN A 967 35.76 -29.58 -32.07
CA ASN A 967 36.59 -30.61 -31.44
C ASN A 967 35.76 -31.85 -31.02
N SER A 968 36.00 -33.00 -31.66
CA SER A 968 35.50 -34.30 -31.19
C SER A 968 36.48 -35.43 -31.54
N ASN A 969 37.39 -35.74 -30.61
CA ASN A 969 38.31 -36.87 -30.75
C ASN A 969 37.56 -38.21 -30.75
N LYS A 970 37.71 -38.99 -31.82
CA LYS A 970 37.58 -40.45 -31.78
C LYS A 970 38.36 -41.11 -32.90
N SER A 971 39.53 -41.64 -32.55
CA SER A 971 40.29 -42.58 -33.36
C SER A 971 40.39 -43.91 -32.60
N SER A 972 40.00 -45.01 -33.24
CA SER A 972 40.58 -46.35 -33.06
C SER A 972 39.91 -47.36 -33.99
N GLU A 973 40.76 -48.25 -34.49
CA GLU A 973 40.46 -49.56 -35.09
C GLU A 973 39.70 -49.58 -36.43
N ALA A 974 40.07 -50.58 -37.23
CA ALA A 974 39.64 -50.79 -38.60
C ALA A 974 39.21 -52.24 -38.80
N SER A 975 38.27 -52.45 -39.71
CA SER A 975 38.06 -53.74 -40.36
C SER A 975 37.45 -53.51 -41.74
N ASN A 976 37.82 -54.35 -42.70
CA ASN A 976 37.08 -54.47 -43.96
C ASN A 976 35.74 -55.15 -43.66
N ASP A 977 34.67 -54.81 -44.39
CA ASP A 977 34.24 -55.72 -45.47
C ASP A 977 33.33 -55.04 -46.51
N THR A 978 32.86 -55.86 -47.45
CA THR A 978 32.54 -55.58 -48.85
C THR A 978 31.09 -55.18 -49.17
N ARG A 979 30.96 -54.53 -50.35
CA ARG A 979 29.87 -54.65 -51.35
C ARG A 979 28.47 -54.05 -51.11
N SER A 980 28.23 -53.00 -51.91
CA SER A 980 27.31 -53.01 -53.08
C SER A 980 25.78 -53.08 -52.89
N GLN A 981 25.09 -51.98 -53.27
CA GLN A 981 24.12 -51.86 -54.39
C GLN A 981 23.57 -50.40 -54.39
N THR A 982 23.77 -49.61 -55.45
CA THR A 982 22.79 -49.29 -56.54
C THR A 982 21.38 -48.94 -56.04
N VAL A 983 20.77 -47.81 -56.42
CA VAL A 983 21.04 -46.88 -57.56
C VAL A 983 21.33 -45.47 -57.08
#